data_AF-A0A1W9MPC4-F1
#
_entry.id   AF-A0A1W9MPC4-F1
#
_cell.length_a   1.000
_cell.length_b   1.000
_cell.length_c   1.000
_cell.angle_alpha   90.00
_cell.angle_beta   90.00
_cell.angle_gamma   90.00
#
_symmetry.space_group_name_H-M   'P 1'
#
loop_
_entity.id
_entity.type
_entity.pdbx_description
1 polymer ?
#
loop_
_entity_poly.entity_id
_entity_poly.type
_entity_poly.pdbx_seq_one_letter_code
_entity_poly.pdbx_strand_id
1 'polypeptide(L)'
;MDLEGYCRRELKKGRSEEKILNEIASLILKIKFNDDGSKNNDAKLLTEAILEEVKKTNRKIDNKFLCDLLNFPKSNVSMGEIGVGSRGKGDFFVHEKICGIASNNISGKFTNVVVGAKEHDDAGIVNISENVGKNGNFVVVSVDGTHSRLSEYPFIAGFHVARASLRDIYVKGAKPVALLDDLHLADDGDVGRLFDFIAGISTVSELADVPLVAGSTLRIGGDMVIGERMVSCVGAVGIINAPNLIKARKNVQVGDKILMTGGAGGGTIATTAIYSGNFEVVLETMNITFIKACKILHEKNLLHKIDAMLDVTNGGIRGDAYEVLNLLNKEKDSEGTKITNIIEILKNDYAEFFYSSKEPFNVLISTLLSQRTKDAKTKHAGENLFKFISKPEDVLKCDLREIENAIKGVNFYKTKAKRIVEISKMLVEKYNSNVPDNENDLLKLSGVGRKTANCVLAFAFDMQAIPVDTHVHRISNRIGIIKTKSPAETEKKLQEILPQDYWKTINYIFVQHGQNICKPLKPNCEKCKIKEYCNYNSLNRANKNVSLKFYGPKIKNLINKKVYDMLKNLNIDELGVSLDSLMLFVPPENCGEIIKILRNEGIEIDEIGEVIESKTEGKILLIDENNNEKAIEPLFRESAYTKIKKIVGEQTPEKFEEMKKNVNNAYQDALKKKQKILKFIAPAGI
;
A
#
# COMPACT_ATOMS: atom_id res chain seq x y z
N MET A 1 30.08 13.87 -1.85
CA MET A 1 30.53 12.75 -1.01
C MET A 1 30.03 13.00 0.40
N ASP A 2 29.42 11.99 1.03
CA ASP A 2 29.00 12.03 2.44
C ASP A 2 30.23 11.86 3.35
N LEU A 3 30.70 12.97 3.93
CA LEU A 3 31.87 13.02 4.79
C LEU A 3 31.62 12.37 6.15
N GLU A 4 30.44 12.61 6.74
CA GLU A 4 30.06 12.05 8.04
C GLU A 4 29.99 10.52 7.97
N GLY A 5 29.28 9.98 6.98
CA GLY A 5 29.13 8.55 6.79
C GLY A 5 30.45 7.89 6.42
N TYR A 6 31.34 8.57 5.69
CA TYR A 6 32.70 8.10 5.48
C TYR A 6 33.47 7.98 6.79
N CYS A 7 33.52 9.05 7.59
CA CYS A 7 34.20 9.06 8.89
C CYS A 7 33.66 7.96 9.82
N ARG A 8 32.33 7.81 9.90
CA ARG A 8 31.67 6.81 10.73
C ARG A 8 32.04 5.38 10.31
N ARG A 9 32.15 5.11 9.00
CA ARG A 9 32.56 3.78 8.49
C ARG A 9 34.02 3.47 8.82
N GLU A 10 34.93 4.43 8.65
CA GLU A 10 36.36 4.22 8.90
C GLU A 10 36.67 4.04 10.40
N LEU A 11 36.02 4.82 11.27
CA LEU A 11 36.12 4.61 12.73
C LEU A 11 35.65 3.21 13.13
N LYS A 12 34.55 2.73 12.55
CA LYS A 12 34.03 1.38 12.82
C LYS A 12 34.99 0.26 12.39
N LYS A 13 35.85 0.50 11.40
CA LYS A 13 36.91 -0.43 10.96
C LYS A 13 38.14 -0.40 11.87
N GLY A 14 38.18 0.46 12.89
CA GLY A 14 39.33 0.61 13.79
C GLY A 14 40.53 1.34 13.18
N ARG A 15 40.30 2.15 12.14
CA ARG A 15 41.37 2.94 11.50
C ARG A 15 41.78 4.11 12.41
N SER A 16 43.06 4.50 12.35
CA SER A 16 43.57 5.60 13.17
C SER A 16 42.95 6.95 12.78
N GLU A 17 42.65 7.77 13.78
CA GLU A 17 42.04 9.10 13.60
C GLU A 17 42.89 9.98 12.66
N GLU A 18 44.20 9.99 12.83
CA GLU A 18 45.13 10.74 11.97
C GLU A 18 44.99 10.40 10.47
N LYS A 19 44.83 9.11 10.14
CA LYS A 19 44.64 8.69 8.74
C LYS A 19 43.29 9.15 8.19
N ILE A 20 42.24 9.09 9.01
CA ILE A 20 40.91 9.56 8.64
C ILE A 20 40.94 11.07 8.40
N LEU A 21 41.58 11.82 9.31
CA LEU A 21 41.70 13.28 9.21
C LEU A 21 42.44 13.69 7.93
N ASN A 22 43.59 13.06 7.64
CA ASN A 22 44.38 13.40 6.46
C ASN A 22 43.63 13.11 5.15
N GLU A 23 42.89 12.00 5.06
CA GLU A 23 42.12 11.65 3.86
C GLU A 23 40.91 12.56 3.64
N ILE A 24 40.14 12.86 4.70
CA ILE A 24 39.00 13.77 4.61
C ILE A 24 39.48 15.19 4.29
N ALA A 25 40.54 15.67 4.93
CA ALA A 25 41.08 17.00 4.66
C ALA A 25 41.58 17.13 3.22
N SER A 26 42.25 16.09 2.69
CA SER A 26 42.67 16.05 1.28
C SER A 26 41.48 16.09 0.32
N LEU A 27 40.39 15.38 0.64
CA LEU A 27 39.18 15.40 -0.18
C LEU A 27 38.47 16.76 -0.15
N ILE A 28 38.37 17.40 1.02
CA ILE A 28 37.81 18.74 1.16
C ILE A 28 38.65 19.75 0.38
N LEU A 29 39.97 19.72 0.53
CA LEU A 29 40.86 20.62 -0.21
C LEU A 29 40.67 20.48 -1.72
N LYS A 30 40.60 19.23 -2.20
CA LYS A 30 40.47 18.94 -3.62
C LYS A 30 39.11 19.34 -4.20
N ILE A 31 38.03 19.03 -3.51
CA ILE A 31 36.66 19.17 -4.06
C ILE A 31 36.04 20.53 -3.70
N LYS A 32 36.12 20.95 -2.43
CA LYS A 32 35.49 22.17 -1.93
C LYS A 32 36.36 23.41 -2.14
N PHE A 33 37.68 23.25 -2.02
CA PHE A 33 38.63 24.37 -2.20
C PHE A 33 39.42 24.31 -3.51
N ASN A 34 39.07 23.43 -4.45
CA ASN A 34 39.70 23.32 -5.77
C ASN A 34 41.24 23.27 -5.74
N ASP A 35 41.80 22.50 -4.81
CA ASP A 35 43.24 22.36 -4.56
C ASP A 35 43.95 23.68 -4.18
N ASP A 36 43.23 24.69 -3.67
CA ASP A 36 43.81 25.93 -3.15
C ASP A 36 44.61 25.65 -1.86
N GLY A 37 45.93 25.58 -1.99
CA GLY A 37 46.85 25.34 -0.87
C GLY A 37 46.75 26.36 0.28
N SER A 38 46.20 27.56 0.06
CA SER A 38 45.94 28.52 1.14
C SER A 38 44.88 28.04 2.13
N LYS A 39 44.01 27.10 1.70
CA LYS A 39 42.90 26.53 2.47
C LYS A 39 43.22 25.24 3.21
N ASN A 40 44.49 24.82 3.24
CA ASN A 40 44.93 23.64 3.97
C ASN A 40 44.51 23.65 5.46
N ASN A 41 44.66 24.80 6.12
CA ASN A 41 44.28 24.92 7.53
C ASN A 41 42.75 24.84 7.72
N ASP A 42 41.97 25.47 6.84
CA ASP A 42 40.51 25.45 6.87
C ASP A 42 39.99 24.01 6.66
N ALA A 43 40.56 23.27 5.71
CA ALA A 43 40.22 21.87 5.45
C ALA A 43 40.50 20.99 6.67
N LYS A 44 41.63 21.22 7.35
CA LYS A 44 42.00 20.49 8.57
C LYS A 44 41.02 20.79 9.72
N LEU A 45 40.71 22.06 9.97
CA LEU A 45 39.77 22.46 11.02
C LEU A 45 38.37 21.87 10.81
N LEU A 46 37.86 21.91 9.56
CA LEU A 46 36.58 21.31 9.23
C LEU A 46 36.58 19.81 9.50
N THR A 47 37.67 19.14 9.15
CA THR A 47 37.82 17.70 9.34
C THR A 47 37.90 17.30 10.82
N GLU A 48 38.59 18.10 11.64
CA GLU A 48 38.64 17.92 13.10
C GLU A 48 37.25 18.07 13.72
N ALA A 49 36.47 19.08 13.30
CA ALA A 49 35.09 19.28 13.74
C ALA A 49 34.19 18.08 13.36
N ILE A 50 34.28 17.61 12.12
CA ILE A 50 33.55 16.42 11.64
C ILE A 50 33.85 15.21 12.54
N LEU A 51 35.13 14.95 12.83
CA LEU A 51 35.52 13.83 13.67
C LEU A 51 34.96 13.97 15.10
N GLU A 52 35.00 15.17 15.68
CA GLU A 52 34.47 15.44 17.01
C GLU A 52 32.95 15.17 17.08
N GLU A 53 32.19 15.67 16.11
CA GLU A 53 30.73 15.46 16.04
C GLU A 53 30.37 13.99 15.83
N VAL A 54 31.09 13.28 14.94
CA VAL A 54 30.91 11.85 14.73
C VAL A 54 31.20 11.06 16.00
N LYS A 55 32.23 11.43 16.78
CA LYS A 55 32.53 10.80 18.07
C LYS A 55 31.43 11.06 19.09
N LYS A 56 30.88 12.28 19.16
CA LYS A 56 29.74 12.61 20.04
C LYS A 56 28.50 11.79 19.69
N THR A 57 28.16 11.69 18.41
CA THR A 57 26.95 10.97 17.94
C THR A 57 27.09 9.45 17.94
N ASN A 58 28.30 8.90 18.04
CA ASN A 58 28.55 7.45 18.21
C ASN A 58 28.50 6.98 19.67
N ARG A 59 28.31 7.88 20.64
CA ARG A 59 28.25 7.50 22.06
C ARG A 59 27.08 6.55 22.32
N LYS A 60 27.29 5.62 23.25
CA LYS A 60 26.24 4.70 23.69
C LYS A 60 25.15 5.51 24.42
N ILE A 61 23.90 5.29 24.04
CA ILE A 61 22.72 5.87 24.68
C ILE A 61 22.07 4.80 25.55
N ASP A 62 22.02 5.01 26.86
CA ASP A 62 21.47 4.02 27.80
C ASP A 62 19.93 3.97 27.78
N ASN A 63 19.27 5.10 27.47
CA ASN A 63 17.82 5.12 27.32
C ASN A 63 17.41 4.36 26.04
N LYS A 64 16.83 3.18 26.22
CA LYS A 64 16.40 2.31 25.11
C LYS A 64 15.42 2.98 24.15
N PHE A 65 14.46 3.76 24.64
CA PHE A 65 13.49 4.46 23.80
C PHE A 65 14.18 5.54 22.94
N LEU A 66 15.08 6.32 23.55
CA LEU A 66 15.85 7.33 22.83
C LEU A 66 16.82 6.69 21.82
N CYS A 67 17.43 5.56 22.16
CA CYS A 67 18.26 4.78 21.26
C CYS A 67 17.46 4.27 20.05
N ASP A 68 16.28 3.69 20.29
CA ASP A 68 15.34 3.28 19.23
C ASP A 68 14.90 4.48 18.36
N LEU A 69 14.74 5.67 18.96
CA LEU A 69 14.32 6.89 18.28
C LEU A 69 15.41 7.46 17.36
N LEU A 70 16.65 7.55 17.84
CA LEU A 70 17.79 8.12 17.10
C LEU A 70 18.38 7.16 16.06
N ASN A 71 17.98 5.89 16.06
CA ASN A 71 18.38 4.90 15.05
C ASN A 71 17.23 4.53 14.11
N PHE A 72 17.55 3.99 12.94
CA PHE A 72 16.57 3.44 12.00
C PHE A 72 16.64 1.90 11.94
N PRO A 73 15.54 1.21 11.60
CA PRO A 73 15.56 -0.24 11.37
C PRO A 73 16.43 -0.61 10.17
N LYS A 74 17.42 -1.48 10.37
CA LYS A 74 18.39 -1.84 9.32
C LYS A 74 17.92 -3.08 8.56
N SER A 75 17.79 -2.97 7.24
CA SER A 75 17.61 -4.11 6.34
C SER A 75 18.94 -4.80 6.00
N ASN A 76 20.07 -4.07 6.05
CA ASN A 76 21.35 -4.49 5.47
C ASN A 76 21.29 -4.85 3.97
N VAL A 77 20.30 -4.29 3.26
CA VAL A 77 20.13 -4.42 1.82
C VAL A 77 20.16 -3.02 1.23
N SER A 78 21.04 -2.76 0.28
CA SER A 78 21.12 -1.45 -0.38
C SER A 78 20.03 -1.28 -1.44
N MET A 79 19.65 -0.02 -1.72
CA MET A 79 18.69 0.33 -2.78
C MET A 79 19.08 -0.27 -4.14
N GLY A 80 20.38 -0.25 -4.46
CA GLY A 80 20.90 -0.80 -5.70
C GLY A 80 20.75 -2.32 -5.78
N GLU A 81 21.10 -3.05 -4.73
CA GLU A 81 21.01 -4.52 -4.68
C GLU A 81 19.58 -5.03 -4.83
N ILE A 82 18.62 -4.39 -4.15
CA ILE A 82 17.21 -4.77 -4.27
C ILE A 82 16.56 -4.23 -5.55
N GLY A 83 17.17 -3.25 -6.21
CA GLY A 83 16.69 -2.70 -7.48
C GLY A 83 15.60 -1.64 -7.34
N VAL A 84 15.56 -0.89 -6.24
CA VAL A 84 14.61 0.24 -6.12
C VAL A 84 14.95 1.35 -7.12
N GLY A 85 13.94 1.93 -7.75
CA GLY A 85 14.09 2.92 -8.83
C GLY A 85 14.38 2.29 -10.21
N SER A 86 14.16 0.98 -10.36
CA SER A 86 14.30 0.28 -11.63
C SER A 86 12.98 -0.24 -12.22
N ARG A 87 11.84 -0.01 -11.55
CA ARG A 87 10.49 -0.45 -11.93
C ARG A 87 10.43 -1.95 -12.28
N GLY A 88 11.18 -2.74 -11.52
CA GLY A 88 11.20 -4.20 -11.59
C GLY A 88 10.77 -4.86 -10.28
N LYS A 89 10.90 -6.19 -10.18
CA LYS A 89 10.32 -7.00 -9.08
C LYS A 89 10.69 -6.51 -7.67
N GLY A 90 11.94 -6.10 -7.44
CA GLY A 90 12.37 -5.61 -6.12
C GLY A 90 11.89 -4.19 -5.81
N ASP A 91 11.72 -3.35 -6.82
CA ASP A 91 11.13 -2.02 -6.70
C ASP A 91 9.67 -2.11 -6.27
N PHE A 92 8.88 -2.94 -6.96
CA PHE A 92 7.48 -3.19 -6.63
C PHE A 92 7.32 -3.71 -5.19
N PHE A 93 8.19 -4.61 -4.75
CA PHE A 93 8.17 -5.15 -3.39
C PHE A 93 8.43 -4.07 -2.33
N VAL A 94 9.44 -3.21 -2.53
CA VAL A 94 9.76 -2.15 -1.56
C VAL A 94 8.66 -1.10 -1.53
N HIS A 95 8.11 -0.71 -2.69
CA HIS A 95 6.97 0.20 -2.77
C HIS A 95 5.77 -0.37 -2.01
N GLU A 96 5.43 -1.65 -2.17
CA GLU A 96 4.37 -2.30 -1.38
C GLU A 96 4.57 -2.10 0.14
N LYS A 97 5.82 -2.19 0.64
CA LYS A 97 6.11 -1.98 2.07
C LYS A 97 6.02 -0.51 2.47
N ILE A 98 6.50 0.42 1.65
CA ILE A 98 6.33 1.86 1.87
C ILE A 98 4.83 2.19 1.96
N CYS A 99 4.04 1.68 1.01
CA CYS A 99 2.60 1.81 0.97
C CYS A 99 1.96 1.21 2.23
N GLY A 100 2.45 0.08 2.72
CA GLY A 100 2.03 -0.50 4.01
C GLY A 100 2.21 0.45 5.19
N ILE A 101 3.35 1.15 5.29
CA ILE A 101 3.62 2.13 6.36
C ILE A 101 2.73 3.37 6.22
N ALA A 102 2.58 3.87 4.99
CA ALA A 102 1.76 5.03 4.68
C ALA A 102 0.26 4.73 4.83
N SER A 103 -0.16 3.48 4.61
CA SER A 103 -1.57 3.11 4.54
C SER A 103 -2.33 3.34 5.85
N ASN A 104 -3.55 3.84 5.67
CA ASN A 104 -4.43 4.36 6.71
C ASN A 104 -5.09 3.27 7.57
N ASN A 105 -4.96 2.00 7.20
CA ASN A 105 -5.64 0.88 7.85
C ASN A 105 -5.09 0.53 9.25
N ILE A 106 -4.00 1.16 9.68
CA ILE A 106 -3.46 0.94 11.03
C ILE A 106 -4.27 1.70 12.10
N SER A 107 -4.96 2.79 11.73
CA SER A 107 -5.77 3.58 12.67
C SER A 107 -7.23 3.77 12.26
N GLY A 108 -7.58 3.53 10.99
CA GLY A 108 -8.94 3.74 10.48
C GLY A 108 -9.40 5.21 10.48
N LYS A 109 -8.52 6.17 10.83
CA LYS A 109 -8.87 7.59 11.01
C LYS A 109 -9.16 8.33 9.69
N PHE A 110 -8.68 7.84 8.54
CA PHE A 110 -8.74 8.55 7.25
C PHE A 110 -9.63 7.82 6.24
N THR A 111 -10.94 8.07 6.32
CA THR A 111 -11.97 7.42 5.48
C THR A 111 -12.21 8.13 4.14
N ASN A 112 -11.57 9.28 3.91
CA ASN A 112 -11.77 10.12 2.75
C ASN A 112 -10.79 9.83 1.59
N VAL A 113 -9.84 8.90 1.75
CA VAL A 113 -8.92 8.50 0.68
C VAL A 113 -9.60 7.51 -0.27
N VAL A 114 -9.65 7.87 -1.56
CA VAL A 114 -10.37 7.13 -2.62
C VAL A 114 -9.43 6.26 -3.46
N VAL A 115 -8.24 6.78 -3.71
CA VAL A 115 -7.10 6.10 -4.32
C VAL A 115 -5.90 6.48 -3.48
N GLY A 116 -5.17 5.49 -2.98
CA GLY A 116 -4.01 5.71 -2.13
C GLY A 116 -2.85 4.82 -2.53
N ALA A 117 -1.92 4.66 -1.59
CA ALA A 117 -0.68 3.93 -1.83
C ALA A 117 -0.89 2.43 -2.15
N LYS A 118 -2.04 1.85 -1.79
CA LYS A 118 -2.31 0.41 -2.02
C LYS A 118 -2.67 0.08 -3.47
N GLU A 119 -3.23 1.05 -4.19
CA GLU A 119 -3.67 0.89 -5.57
C GLU A 119 -2.49 0.92 -6.56
N HIS A 120 -1.26 1.14 -6.10
CA HIS A 120 -0.04 1.28 -6.93
C HIS A 120 -0.17 2.34 -8.03
N ASP A 121 -0.99 3.37 -7.79
CA ASP A 121 -1.08 4.54 -8.66
C ASP A 121 -0.07 5.59 -8.20
N ASP A 122 0.59 6.24 -9.16
CA ASP A 122 1.59 7.30 -8.92
C ASP A 122 0.94 8.64 -8.42
N ALA A 123 -0.39 8.68 -8.31
CA ALA A 123 -1.16 9.79 -7.74
C ALA A 123 -2.20 9.31 -6.71
N GLY A 124 -2.37 10.08 -5.63
CA GLY A 124 -3.38 9.87 -4.60
C GLY A 124 -4.61 10.74 -4.80
N ILE A 125 -5.80 10.24 -4.43
CA ILE A 125 -7.08 10.96 -4.54
C ILE A 125 -7.78 10.98 -3.17
N VAL A 126 -8.14 12.18 -2.72
CA VAL A 126 -8.98 12.37 -1.52
C VAL A 126 -10.31 13.02 -1.88
N ASN A 127 -11.38 12.58 -1.23
CA ASN A 127 -12.68 13.23 -1.29
C ASN A 127 -12.72 14.34 -0.22
N ILE A 128 -13.05 15.57 -0.64
CA ILE A 128 -13.14 16.73 0.26
C ILE A 128 -14.59 17.16 0.54
N SER A 129 -15.57 16.35 0.12
CA SER A 129 -16.99 16.67 0.27
C SER A 129 -17.51 16.26 1.66
N GLU A 130 -18.16 17.19 2.37
CA GLU A 130 -18.68 16.96 3.73
C GLU A 130 -19.82 15.92 3.79
N ASN A 131 -20.51 15.66 2.67
CA ASN A 131 -21.55 14.65 2.54
C ASN A 131 -21.21 13.65 1.43
N VAL A 132 -20.99 12.39 1.80
CA VAL A 132 -20.74 11.28 0.87
C VAL A 132 -22.04 10.97 0.10
N GLY A 133 -22.23 11.60 -1.05
CA GLY A 133 -23.34 11.28 -1.93
C GLY A 133 -23.68 12.35 -2.96
N LYS A 134 -23.34 12.06 -4.22
CA LYS A 134 -23.87 12.60 -5.48
C LYS A 134 -23.13 13.74 -6.18
N ASN A 135 -22.47 14.68 -5.48
CA ASN A 135 -21.52 15.62 -6.09
C ASN A 135 -20.24 15.62 -5.26
N GLY A 136 -19.15 15.07 -5.82
CA GLY A 136 -17.90 14.88 -5.09
C GLY A 136 -16.83 15.79 -5.66
N ASN A 137 -16.34 16.73 -4.85
CA ASN A 137 -15.07 17.39 -5.13
C ASN A 137 -13.95 16.48 -4.61
N PHE A 138 -12.99 16.18 -5.48
CA PHE A 138 -11.82 15.39 -5.15
C PHE A 138 -10.56 16.20 -5.44
N VAL A 139 -9.56 16.03 -4.58
CA VAL A 139 -8.22 16.54 -4.80
C VAL A 139 -7.32 15.37 -5.17
N VAL A 140 -6.57 15.55 -6.24
CA VAL A 140 -5.57 14.60 -6.73
C VAL A 140 -4.20 15.20 -6.51
N VAL A 141 -3.27 14.41 -5.97
CA VAL A 141 -1.89 14.85 -5.71
C VAL A 141 -0.93 13.80 -6.26
N SER A 142 0.12 14.26 -6.95
CA SER A 142 1.25 13.45 -7.41
C SER A 142 2.56 14.11 -7.00
N VAL A 143 3.62 13.31 -6.98
CA VAL A 143 5.00 13.79 -6.80
C VAL A 143 5.97 12.90 -7.57
N ASP A 144 6.81 13.51 -8.40
CA ASP A 144 7.86 12.82 -9.14
C ASP A 144 9.24 13.30 -8.72
N GLY A 145 10.15 12.35 -8.51
CA GLY A 145 11.56 12.63 -8.31
C GLY A 145 12.28 12.87 -9.64
N THR A 146 13.20 13.83 -9.65
CA THR A 146 14.06 14.09 -10.80
C THR A 146 14.90 12.87 -11.13
N HIS A 147 14.97 12.54 -12.43
CA HIS A 147 15.83 11.46 -12.90
C HIS A 147 17.30 11.79 -12.55
N SER A 148 17.89 11.04 -11.62
CA SER A 148 19.17 11.40 -10.99
C SER A 148 20.36 11.64 -11.92
N ARG A 149 20.33 11.13 -13.16
CA ARG A 149 21.37 11.38 -14.18
C ARG A 149 21.18 12.68 -14.95
N LEU A 150 20.01 13.30 -14.87
CA LEU A 150 19.74 14.63 -15.43
C LEU A 150 20.11 15.73 -14.44
N SER A 151 20.64 15.42 -13.26
CA SER A 151 21.12 16.44 -12.30
C SER A 151 22.19 17.36 -12.88
N GLU A 152 22.93 16.88 -13.90
CA GLU A 152 23.92 17.66 -14.65
C GLU A 152 23.32 18.52 -15.77
N TYR A 153 22.02 18.40 -16.02
CA TYR A 153 21.29 19.11 -17.06
C TYR A 153 20.00 19.70 -16.46
N PRO A 154 20.11 20.72 -15.59
CA PRO A 154 19.02 21.13 -14.71
C PRO A 154 17.76 21.55 -15.45
N PHE A 155 17.86 22.30 -16.57
CA PHE A 155 16.70 22.63 -17.40
C PHE A 155 15.92 21.39 -17.88
N ILE A 156 16.65 20.43 -18.46
CA ILE A 156 16.07 19.18 -19.01
C ILE A 156 15.44 18.36 -17.87
N ALA A 157 16.10 18.33 -16.71
CA ALA A 157 15.57 17.71 -15.50
C ALA A 157 14.25 18.35 -15.07
N GLY A 158 14.21 19.67 -14.91
CA GLY A 158 13.04 20.45 -14.49
C GLY A 158 11.87 20.29 -15.46
N PHE A 159 12.14 20.37 -16.76
CA PHE A 159 11.15 20.16 -17.81
C PHE A 159 10.51 18.76 -17.71
N HIS A 160 11.33 17.70 -17.66
CA HIS A 160 10.79 16.34 -17.68
C HIS A 160 10.08 15.95 -16.39
N VAL A 161 10.55 16.38 -15.22
CA VAL A 161 9.91 16.06 -13.94
C VAL A 161 8.58 16.79 -13.79
N ALA A 162 8.50 18.07 -14.19
CA ALA A 162 7.23 18.81 -14.19
C ALA A 162 6.21 18.18 -15.13
N ARG A 163 6.66 17.76 -16.32
CA ARG A 163 5.80 17.01 -17.24
C ARG A 163 5.31 15.73 -16.60
N ALA A 164 6.19 14.95 -15.96
CA ALA A 164 5.83 13.71 -15.29
C ALA A 164 4.76 13.91 -14.22
N SER A 165 4.94 14.87 -13.32
CA SER A 165 3.98 15.13 -12.25
C SER A 165 2.60 15.51 -12.80
N LEU A 166 2.56 16.29 -13.89
CA LEU A 166 1.30 16.63 -14.56
C LEU A 166 0.64 15.42 -15.23
N ARG A 167 1.40 14.53 -15.86
CA ARG A 167 0.85 13.32 -16.47
C ARG A 167 0.11 12.49 -15.43
N ASP A 168 0.72 12.30 -14.26
CA ASP A 168 0.14 11.54 -13.16
C ASP A 168 -1.21 12.09 -12.69
N ILE A 169 -1.40 13.42 -12.73
CA ILE A 169 -2.69 14.06 -12.46
C ILE A 169 -3.69 13.77 -13.59
N TYR A 170 -3.29 14.01 -14.84
CA TYR A 170 -4.18 13.85 -15.99
C TYR A 170 -4.67 12.41 -16.15
N VAL A 171 -3.83 11.40 -15.92
CA VAL A 171 -4.21 9.99 -16.04
C VAL A 171 -5.19 9.54 -14.95
N LYS A 172 -5.42 10.33 -13.90
CA LYS A 172 -6.54 10.09 -12.98
C LYS A 172 -7.84 10.75 -13.44
N GLY A 173 -7.83 11.43 -14.58
CA GLY A 173 -8.96 12.21 -15.11
C GLY A 173 -9.14 13.56 -14.42
N ALA A 174 -8.11 14.02 -13.70
CA ALA A 174 -8.13 15.30 -12.98
C ALA A 174 -7.66 16.45 -13.86
N LYS A 175 -8.26 17.62 -13.64
CA LYS A 175 -7.75 18.88 -14.18
C LYS A 175 -6.65 19.40 -13.24
N PRO A 176 -5.39 19.53 -13.67
CA PRO A 176 -4.35 20.13 -12.84
C PRO A 176 -4.64 21.60 -12.57
N VAL A 177 -4.25 22.08 -11.39
CA VAL A 177 -4.49 23.45 -10.92
C VAL A 177 -3.26 24.11 -10.33
N ALA A 178 -2.25 23.34 -9.91
CA ALA A 178 -1.04 23.87 -9.31
C ALA A 178 0.14 22.89 -9.45
N LEU A 179 1.34 23.44 -9.53
CA LEU A 179 2.62 22.76 -9.38
C LEU A 179 3.35 23.28 -8.14
N LEU A 180 4.17 22.42 -7.55
CA LEU A 180 5.11 22.78 -6.49
C LEU A 180 6.42 22.02 -6.63
N ASP A 181 7.52 22.53 -6.10
CA ASP A 181 8.82 21.84 -6.16
C ASP A 181 9.53 21.75 -4.80
N ASP A 182 10.44 20.79 -4.69
CA ASP A 182 11.45 20.74 -3.62
C ASP A 182 12.80 20.42 -4.24
N LEU A 183 13.76 21.32 -4.05
CA LEU A 183 15.03 21.34 -4.76
C LEU A 183 16.21 21.48 -3.81
N HIS A 184 17.10 20.50 -3.82
CA HIS A 184 18.24 20.45 -2.92
C HIS A 184 19.52 20.40 -3.73
N LEU A 185 20.47 21.26 -3.37
CA LEU A 185 21.79 21.34 -4.01
C LEU A 185 22.87 21.11 -2.97
N ALA A 186 23.88 20.31 -3.29
CA ALA A 186 25.03 20.14 -2.43
C ALA A 186 25.79 21.47 -2.27
N ASP A 187 26.57 21.60 -1.20
CA ASP A 187 27.12 22.88 -0.75
C ASP A 187 28.05 23.54 -1.77
N ASP A 188 28.80 22.73 -2.53
CA ASP A 188 29.72 23.21 -3.57
C ASP A 188 29.04 23.37 -4.94
N GLY A 189 27.72 23.14 -5.02
CA GLY A 189 26.97 23.25 -6.27
C GLY A 189 26.77 24.69 -6.71
N ASP A 190 26.90 24.92 -8.02
CA ASP A 190 26.61 26.24 -8.61
C ASP A 190 25.11 26.57 -8.50
N VAL A 191 24.80 27.71 -7.86
CA VAL A 191 23.43 28.21 -7.63
C VAL A 191 22.66 28.41 -8.95
N GLY A 192 23.35 28.64 -10.07
CA GLY A 192 22.77 28.70 -11.41
C GLY A 192 22.03 27.43 -11.80
N ARG A 193 22.42 26.27 -11.27
CA ARG A 193 21.67 25.01 -11.46
C ARG A 193 20.24 25.12 -10.92
N LEU A 194 20.01 25.90 -9.87
CA LEU A 194 18.68 26.12 -9.31
C LEU A 194 17.81 26.91 -10.28
N PHE A 195 18.34 28.02 -10.80
CA PHE A 195 17.62 28.87 -11.75
C PHE A 195 17.27 28.12 -13.02
N ASP A 196 18.22 27.34 -13.55
CA ASP A 196 18.03 26.57 -14.78
C ASP A 196 17.01 25.43 -14.59
N PHE A 197 17.00 24.76 -13.43
CA PHE A 197 15.98 23.77 -13.09
C PHE A 197 14.57 24.37 -13.00
N ILE A 198 14.43 25.49 -12.28
CA ILE A 198 13.14 26.20 -12.17
C ILE A 198 12.68 26.72 -13.53
N ALA A 199 13.58 27.19 -14.40
CA ALA A 199 13.24 27.61 -15.75
C ALA A 199 12.65 26.44 -16.58
N GLY A 200 13.18 25.22 -16.42
CA GLY A 200 12.63 24.01 -17.02
C GLY A 200 11.20 23.72 -16.54
N ILE A 201 10.94 23.84 -15.23
CA ILE A 201 9.60 23.65 -14.65
C ILE A 201 8.64 24.74 -15.14
N SER A 202 9.06 26.01 -15.09
CA SER A 202 8.25 27.16 -15.50
C SER A 202 7.83 27.05 -16.97
N THR A 203 8.72 26.56 -17.83
CA THR A 203 8.43 26.30 -19.24
C THR A 203 7.24 25.35 -19.38
N VAL A 204 7.21 24.24 -18.64
CA VAL A 204 6.08 23.31 -18.67
C VAL A 204 4.83 23.91 -18.03
N SER A 205 4.98 24.64 -16.92
CA SER A 205 3.90 25.37 -16.25
C SER A 205 3.16 26.30 -17.23
N GLU A 206 3.89 27.12 -17.98
CA GLU A 206 3.31 28.03 -18.98
C GLU A 206 2.68 27.28 -20.16
N LEU A 207 3.38 26.28 -20.71
CA LEU A 207 2.86 25.48 -21.83
C LEU A 207 1.61 24.65 -21.44
N ALA A 208 1.53 24.23 -20.17
CA ALA A 208 0.41 23.47 -19.63
C ALA A 208 -0.69 24.35 -19.05
N ASP A 209 -0.52 25.67 -18.94
CA ASP A 209 -1.44 26.58 -18.25
C ASP A 209 -1.74 26.11 -16.80
N VAL A 210 -0.68 25.75 -16.07
CA VAL A 210 -0.75 25.27 -14.68
C VAL A 210 0.36 25.95 -13.87
N PRO A 211 0.04 26.87 -12.95
CA PRO A 211 1.05 27.69 -12.30
C PRO A 211 1.92 26.88 -11.31
N LEU A 212 3.22 27.16 -11.30
CA LEU A 212 4.12 26.84 -10.18
C LEU A 212 3.85 27.81 -9.02
N VAL A 213 3.29 27.34 -7.92
CA VAL A 213 2.77 28.20 -6.83
C VAL A 213 3.53 28.08 -5.50
N ALA A 214 4.33 27.03 -5.33
CA ALA A 214 5.09 26.78 -4.11
C ALA A 214 6.41 26.09 -4.42
N GLY A 215 7.41 26.32 -3.58
CA GLY A 215 8.73 25.72 -3.74
C GLY A 215 9.49 25.65 -2.43
N SER A 216 10.50 24.80 -2.37
CA SER A 216 11.43 24.67 -1.24
C SER A 216 12.85 24.51 -1.76
N THR A 217 13.82 25.13 -1.08
CA THR A 217 15.23 25.03 -1.46
C THR A 217 16.11 24.78 -0.24
N LEU A 218 16.94 23.74 -0.28
CA LEU A 218 17.82 23.36 0.82
C LEU A 218 19.21 22.89 0.35
N ARG A 219 20.17 22.88 1.27
CA ARG A 219 21.47 22.24 1.05
C ARG A 219 21.40 20.74 1.33
N ILE A 220 21.93 19.91 0.43
CA ILE A 220 22.05 18.47 0.69
C ILE A 220 23.06 18.27 1.82
N GLY A 221 22.62 17.87 3.01
CA GLY A 221 23.51 17.56 4.14
C GLY A 221 24.36 18.73 4.66
N GLY A 222 24.03 19.98 4.27
CA GLY A 222 24.81 21.16 4.63
C GLY A 222 26.28 21.02 4.22
N ASP A 223 27.18 21.39 5.13
CA ASP A 223 28.64 21.34 4.91
C ASP A 223 29.22 19.90 4.89
N MET A 224 28.41 18.88 5.16
CA MET A 224 28.86 17.47 5.27
C MET A 224 28.82 16.72 3.94
N VAL A 225 28.24 17.30 2.88
CA VAL A 225 28.18 16.70 1.55
C VAL A 225 28.84 17.60 0.54
N ILE A 226 30.05 17.23 0.14
CA ILE A 226 30.84 17.96 -0.84
C ILE A 226 30.56 17.52 -2.29
N GLY A 227 30.70 18.43 -3.24
CA GLY A 227 30.44 18.25 -4.67
C GLY A 227 29.16 18.93 -5.15
N GLU A 228 28.79 18.71 -6.41
CA GLU A 228 27.78 19.52 -7.11
C GLU A 228 26.43 18.81 -7.31
N ARG A 229 26.19 17.72 -6.59
CA ARG A 229 25.01 16.89 -6.84
C ARG A 229 23.74 17.64 -6.47
N MET A 230 22.72 17.48 -7.31
CA MET A 230 21.38 18.02 -7.10
C MET A 230 20.38 16.88 -6.91
N VAL A 231 19.42 17.06 -6.01
CA VAL A 231 18.28 16.16 -5.79
C VAL A 231 17.02 17.02 -5.75
N SER A 232 15.98 16.62 -6.46
CA SER A 232 14.74 17.39 -6.49
C SER A 232 13.53 16.53 -6.81
N CYS A 233 12.36 17.06 -6.51
CA CYS A 233 11.09 16.55 -6.98
C CYS A 233 10.16 17.71 -7.40
N VAL A 234 9.16 17.38 -8.20
CA VAL A 234 8.03 18.27 -8.49
C VAL A 234 6.75 17.54 -8.06
N GLY A 235 5.85 18.27 -7.43
CA GLY A 235 4.50 17.82 -7.11
C GLY A 235 3.48 18.56 -7.95
N ALA A 236 2.36 17.91 -8.22
CA ALA A 236 1.22 18.53 -8.88
C ALA A 236 -0.06 18.30 -8.08
N VAL A 237 -1.00 19.24 -8.21
CA VAL A 237 -2.33 19.16 -7.61
C VAL A 237 -3.36 19.31 -8.71
N GLY A 238 -4.36 18.44 -8.70
CA GLY A 238 -5.50 18.49 -9.60
C GLY A 238 -6.83 18.32 -8.89
N ILE A 239 -7.91 18.60 -9.61
CA ILE A 239 -9.28 18.50 -9.12
C ILE A 239 -10.13 17.61 -10.03
N ILE A 240 -11.05 16.87 -9.40
CA ILE A 240 -12.12 16.14 -10.08
C ILE A 240 -13.44 16.55 -9.42
N ASN A 241 -14.45 16.87 -10.23
CA ASN A 241 -15.75 17.35 -9.74
C ASN A 241 -16.83 16.26 -9.74
N ALA A 242 -16.53 15.07 -10.26
CA ALA A 242 -17.48 13.95 -10.30
C ALA A 242 -16.77 12.58 -10.23
N PRO A 243 -17.30 11.60 -9.47
CA PRO A 243 -16.64 10.30 -9.28
C PRO A 243 -16.41 9.51 -10.59
N ASN A 244 -17.32 9.62 -11.56
CA ASN A 244 -17.23 8.92 -12.85
C ASN A 244 -16.11 9.45 -13.77
N LEU A 245 -15.49 10.58 -13.41
CA LEU A 245 -14.33 11.11 -14.11
C LEU A 245 -13.01 10.53 -13.59
N ILE A 246 -13.01 9.77 -12.50
CA ILE A 246 -11.80 9.10 -11.99
C ILE A 246 -11.41 7.98 -12.97
N LYS A 247 -10.17 7.99 -13.48
CA LYS A 247 -9.65 7.03 -14.50
C LYS A 247 -8.57 6.09 -13.97
N ALA A 248 -8.80 5.51 -12.80
CA ALA A 248 -7.85 4.61 -12.15
C ALA A 248 -7.72 3.25 -12.86
N ARG A 249 -6.57 2.57 -12.69
CA ARG A 249 -6.27 1.25 -13.29
C ARG A 249 -7.33 0.18 -12.96
N LYS A 250 -7.95 0.26 -11.78
CA LYS A 250 -9.02 -0.66 -11.35
C LYS A 250 -10.31 -0.61 -12.16
N ASN A 251 -10.46 0.39 -13.02
CA ASN A 251 -11.65 0.55 -13.84
C ASN A 251 -11.59 -0.23 -15.15
N VAL A 252 -10.43 -0.76 -15.55
CA VAL A 252 -10.27 -1.56 -16.78
C VAL A 252 -11.27 -2.72 -16.80
N GLN A 253 -11.94 -2.91 -17.94
CA GLN A 253 -12.94 -3.97 -18.15
C GLN A 253 -12.50 -4.95 -19.23
N VAL A 254 -13.02 -6.18 -19.15
CA VAL A 254 -12.91 -7.15 -20.24
C VAL A 254 -13.67 -6.64 -21.45
N GLY A 255 -13.03 -6.66 -22.62
CA GLY A 255 -13.57 -6.14 -23.87
C GLY A 255 -13.06 -4.76 -24.24
N ASP A 256 -12.42 -4.03 -23.31
CA ASP A 256 -11.81 -2.74 -23.61
C ASP A 256 -10.76 -2.87 -24.71
N LYS A 257 -10.74 -1.90 -25.61
CA LYS A 257 -9.64 -1.68 -26.53
C LYS A 257 -8.59 -0.79 -25.87
N ILE A 258 -7.33 -1.09 -26.16
CA ILE A 258 -6.18 -0.37 -25.65
C ILE A 258 -5.71 0.57 -26.76
N LEU A 259 -5.94 1.87 -26.58
CA LEU A 259 -5.42 2.91 -27.47
C LEU A 259 -4.14 3.48 -26.88
N MET A 260 -3.20 3.89 -27.73
CA MET A 260 -1.98 4.57 -27.29
C MET A 260 -1.64 5.71 -28.23
N THR A 261 -1.25 6.86 -27.66
CA THR A 261 -0.73 7.99 -28.45
C THR A 261 0.72 7.77 -28.86
N GLY A 262 1.15 8.49 -29.89
CA GLY A 262 2.57 8.61 -30.24
C GLY A 262 3.40 9.14 -29.07
N GLY A 263 4.65 8.69 -28.97
CA GLY A 263 5.55 9.01 -27.86
C GLY A 263 7.00 9.22 -28.30
N ALA A 264 7.66 10.20 -27.70
CA ALA A 264 9.08 10.50 -27.93
C ALA A 264 9.95 10.33 -26.67
N GLY A 265 9.35 9.88 -25.57
CA GLY A 265 10.05 9.60 -24.32
C GLY A 265 10.21 10.78 -23.37
N GLY A 266 10.48 10.44 -22.11
CA GLY A 266 10.75 11.38 -21.03
C GLY A 266 12.20 11.46 -20.61
N GLY A 267 12.44 11.79 -19.34
CA GLY A 267 13.78 11.97 -18.80
C GLY A 267 14.69 10.75 -18.96
N THR A 268 14.12 9.54 -19.01
CA THR A 268 14.86 8.29 -19.27
C THR A 268 15.42 8.23 -20.69
N ILE A 269 14.62 8.59 -21.70
CA ILE A 269 15.08 8.65 -23.10
C ILE A 269 16.05 9.81 -23.29
N ALA A 270 15.77 10.98 -22.71
CA ALA A 270 16.68 12.13 -22.74
C ALA A 270 18.05 11.78 -22.13
N THR A 271 18.06 11.11 -20.98
CA THR A 271 19.29 10.59 -20.35
C THR A 271 20.02 9.63 -21.29
N THR A 272 19.29 8.70 -21.89
CA THR A 272 19.85 7.70 -22.81
C THR A 272 20.51 8.40 -24.00
N ALA A 273 19.83 9.37 -24.60
CA ALA A 273 20.33 10.18 -25.70
C ALA A 273 21.63 10.91 -25.34
N ILE A 274 21.63 11.65 -24.24
CA ILE A 274 22.80 12.40 -23.77
C ILE A 274 24.01 11.48 -23.56
N TYR A 275 23.84 10.39 -22.81
CA TYR A 275 24.96 9.53 -22.44
C TYR A 275 25.36 8.51 -23.51
N SER A 276 24.61 8.43 -24.61
CA SER A 276 24.99 7.68 -25.81
C SER A 276 25.52 8.58 -26.94
N GLY A 277 25.47 9.90 -26.78
CA GLY A 277 25.91 10.87 -27.79
C GLY A 277 24.87 11.17 -28.89
N ASN A 278 23.62 10.74 -28.73
CA ASN A 278 22.53 10.97 -29.68
C ASN A 278 21.77 12.27 -29.35
N PHE A 279 22.46 13.42 -29.28
CA PHE A 279 21.90 14.67 -28.76
C PHE A 279 20.66 15.17 -29.50
N GLU A 280 20.55 14.91 -30.80
CA GLU A 280 19.37 15.26 -31.60
C GLU A 280 18.07 14.64 -31.08
N VAL A 281 18.15 13.49 -30.39
CA VAL A 281 16.98 12.82 -29.79
C VAL A 281 16.45 13.61 -28.59
N VAL A 282 17.29 14.38 -27.90
CA VAL A 282 16.87 15.23 -26.76
C VAL A 282 15.83 16.26 -27.21
N LEU A 283 15.98 16.81 -28.42
CA LEU A 283 15.00 17.76 -28.97
C LEU A 283 13.63 17.12 -29.15
N GLU A 284 13.59 15.84 -29.54
CA GLU A 284 12.34 15.08 -29.68
C GLU A 284 11.67 14.86 -28.31
N THR A 285 12.45 14.66 -27.25
CA THR A 285 11.90 14.47 -25.90
C THR A 285 11.31 15.76 -25.32
N MET A 286 11.73 16.94 -25.79
CA MET A 286 11.29 18.26 -25.31
C MET A 286 9.95 18.70 -25.91
N ASN A 287 8.88 17.94 -25.63
CA ASN A 287 7.52 18.22 -26.11
C ASN A 287 6.47 18.11 -24.99
N ILE A 288 5.24 18.57 -25.28
CA ILE A 288 4.07 18.47 -24.38
C ILE A 288 2.88 17.75 -25.04
N THR A 289 3.14 16.86 -26.00
CA THR A 289 2.10 16.18 -26.79
C THR A 289 1.14 15.39 -25.90
N PHE A 290 1.67 14.71 -24.87
CA PHE A 290 0.86 14.02 -23.86
C PHE A 290 -0.13 14.96 -23.17
N ILE A 291 0.34 16.11 -22.68
CA ILE A 291 -0.48 17.10 -21.97
C ILE A 291 -1.55 17.65 -22.92
N LYS A 292 -1.19 17.96 -24.18
CA LYS A 292 -2.13 18.40 -25.20
C LYS A 292 -3.24 17.37 -25.43
N ALA A 293 -2.88 16.09 -25.57
CA ALA A 293 -3.86 15.00 -25.72
C ALA A 293 -4.84 14.97 -24.53
N CYS A 294 -4.34 15.07 -23.30
CA CYS A 294 -5.19 15.10 -22.11
C CYS A 294 -6.10 16.33 -22.06
N LYS A 295 -5.59 17.53 -22.40
CA LYS A 295 -6.41 18.74 -22.52
C LYS A 295 -7.54 18.59 -23.52
N ILE A 296 -7.26 18.03 -24.71
CA ILE A 296 -8.29 17.76 -25.73
C ILE A 296 -9.37 16.83 -25.18
N LEU A 297 -8.99 15.76 -24.46
CA LEU A 297 -9.95 14.84 -23.85
C LEU A 297 -10.86 15.55 -22.82
N HIS A 298 -10.32 16.50 -22.05
CA HIS A 298 -11.11 17.33 -21.13
C HIS A 298 -12.03 18.31 -21.86
N GLU A 299 -11.49 19.10 -22.78
CA GLU A 299 -12.20 20.16 -23.51
C GLU A 299 -13.33 19.62 -24.39
N LYS A 300 -13.12 18.45 -25.02
CA LYS A 300 -14.14 17.76 -25.82
C LYS A 300 -15.05 16.86 -24.97
N ASN A 301 -14.89 16.88 -23.64
CA ASN A 301 -15.68 16.10 -22.69
C ASN A 301 -15.67 14.59 -23.00
N LEU A 302 -14.51 14.00 -23.33
CA LEU A 302 -14.40 12.59 -23.72
C LEU A 302 -14.10 11.64 -22.56
N LEU A 303 -13.75 12.16 -21.38
CA LEU A 303 -13.37 11.33 -20.23
C LEU A 303 -14.44 10.33 -19.79
N HIS A 304 -15.73 10.66 -19.94
CA HIS A 304 -16.81 9.74 -19.57
C HIS A 304 -16.90 8.52 -20.50
N LYS A 305 -16.20 8.52 -21.64
CA LYS A 305 -16.13 7.44 -22.63
C LYS A 305 -14.91 6.53 -22.46
N ILE A 306 -14.07 6.81 -21.46
CA ILE A 306 -12.81 6.11 -21.18
C ILE A 306 -12.95 5.46 -19.80
N ASP A 307 -12.57 4.19 -19.67
CA ASP A 307 -12.66 3.49 -18.39
C ASP A 307 -11.43 3.75 -17.51
N ALA A 308 -10.23 3.66 -18.10
CA ALA A 308 -8.97 3.95 -17.42
C ALA A 308 -7.97 4.68 -18.33
N MET A 309 -7.09 5.46 -17.70
CA MET A 309 -5.99 6.18 -18.36
C MET A 309 -4.68 5.87 -17.62
N LEU A 310 -3.63 5.61 -18.38
CA LEU A 310 -2.28 5.35 -17.88
C LEU A 310 -1.28 6.13 -18.72
N ASP A 311 -0.11 6.43 -18.15
CA ASP A 311 1.03 6.95 -18.89
C ASP A 311 2.14 5.90 -18.99
N VAL A 312 2.71 5.75 -20.19
CA VAL A 312 3.78 4.77 -20.45
C VAL A 312 5.11 5.33 -19.93
N THR A 313 5.41 5.05 -18.67
CA THR A 313 6.60 5.57 -17.97
C THR A 313 7.71 4.54 -17.80
N ASN A 314 8.49 4.64 -16.72
CA ASN A 314 9.59 3.73 -16.45
C ASN A 314 9.04 2.33 -16.16
N GLY A 315 9.56 1.32 -16.86
CA GLY A 315 8.97 -0.02 -16.91
C GLY A 315 8.15 -0.27 -18.19
N GLY A 316 7.79 0.80 -18.91
CA GLY A 316 7.12 0.77 -20.20
C GLY A 316 5.79 0.02 -20.19
N ILE A 317 5.35 -0.40 -21.37
CA ILE A 317 4.10 -1.17 -21.55
C ILE A 317 4.12 -2.46 -20.74
N ARG A 318 5.29 -3.09 -20.57
CA ARG A 318 5.43 -4.34 -19.81
C ARG A 318 5.12 -4.14 -18.33
N GLY A 319 5.68 -3.10 -17.71
CA GLY A 319 5.42 -2.75 -16.32
C GLY A 319 3.94 -2.40 -16.11
N ASP A 320 3.39 -1.53 -16.96
CA ASP A 320 2.00 -1.11 -16.87
C ASP A 320 1.03 -2.28 -17.04
N ALA A 321 1.27 -3.12 -18.04
CA ALA A 321 0.46 -4.31 -18.28
C ALA A 321 0.54 -5.29 -17.11
N TYR A 322 1.71 -5.45 -16.48
CA TYR A 322 1.88 -6.30 -15.31
C TYR A 322 1.10 -5.80 -14.09
N GLU A 323 1.12 -4.49 -13.84
CA GLU A 323 0.36 -3.89 -12.76
C GLU A 323 -1.15 -4.01 -12.98
N VAL A 324 -1.64 -3.74 -14.20
CA VAL A 324 -3.05 -3.93 -14.57
C VAL A 324 -3.44 -5.40 -14.44
N LEU A 325 -2.66 -6.32 -15.00
CA LEU A 325 -2.91 -7.76 -14.92
C LEU A 325 -3.00 -8.21 -13.46
N ASN A 326 -2.03 -7.83 -12.64
CA ASN A 326 -2.03 -8.17 -11.22
C ASN A 326 -3.20 -7.56 -10.49
N LEU A 327 -3.58 -6.31 -10.77
CA LEU A 327 -4.70 -5.68 -10.09
C LEU A 327 -6.03 -6.37 -10.44
N LEU A 328 -6.22 -6.76 -11.70
CA LEU A 328 -7.44 -7.41 -12.18
C LEU A 328 -7.51 -8.90 -11.77
N ASN A 329 -6.35 -9.58 -11.70
CA ASN A 329 -6.26 -11.01 -11.36
C ASN A 329 -5.86 -11.29 -9.90
N LYS A 330 -5.50 -10.28 -9.11
CA LYS A 330 -5.18 -10.44 -7.69
C LYS A 330 -6.35 -11.13 -7.02
N GLU A 331 -6.07 -12.29 -6.42
CA GLU A 331 -6.92 -12.81 -5.35
C GLU A 331 -7.04 -11.70 -4.30
N LYS A 332 -8.27 -11.19 -4.12
CA LYS A 332 -8.60 -10.06 -3.23
C LYS A 332 -8.05 -10.28 -1.82
N ASP A 333 -6.93 -9.62 -1.47
CA ASP A 333 -6.24 -9.71 -0.18
C ASP A 333 -5.90 -11.18 0.22
N SER A 334 -4.83 -11.43 0.98
CA SER A 334 -4.76 -12.74 1.66
C SER A 334 -6.01 -12.90 2.53
N GLU A 335 -6.59 -14.11 2.64
CA GLU A 335 -7.79 -14.36 3.45
C GLU A 335 -7.65 -13.76 4.87
N GLY A 336 -6.41 -13.78 5.41
CA GLY A 336 -6.02 -13.15 6.67
C GLY A 336 -6.02 -11.62 6.69
N THR A 337 -5.55 -10.96 5.62
CA THR A 337 -5.60 -9.49 5.50
C THR A 337 -7.05 -9.02 5.30
N LYS A 338 -7.80 -9.73 4.47
CA LYS A 338 -9.21 -9.44 4.18
C LYS A 338 -10.07 -9.49 5.45
N ILE A 339 -9.93 -10.55 6.24
CA ILE A 339 -10.71 -10.71 7.47
C ILE A 339 -10.32 -9.70 8.55
N THR A 340 -9.03 -9.35 8.63
CA THR A 340 -8.54 -8.33 9.55
C THR A 340 -9.11 -6.95 9.21
N ASN A 341 -9.11 -6.57 7.92
CA ASN A 341 -9.73 -5.33 7.45
C ASN A 341 -11.24 -5.29 7.77
N ILE A 342 -11.96 -6.39 7.53
CA ILE A 342 -13.39 -6.50 7.84
C ILE A 342 -13.66 -6.31 9.33
N ILE A 343 -12.85 -6.94 10.19
CA ILE A 343 -12.99 -6.82 11.63
C ILE A 343 -12.78 -5.37 12.06
N GLU A 344 -11.73 -4.70 11.59
CA GLU A 344 -11.45 -3.30 11.92
C GLU A 344 -12.52 -2.33 11.41
N ILE A 345 -13.07 -2.53 10.19
CA ILE A 345 -14.19 -1.74 9.67
C ILE A 345 -15.41 -1.82 10.59
N LEU A 346 -15.70 -3.02 11.12
CA LEU A 346 -16.88 -3.27 11.94
C LEU A 346 -16.65 -2.97 13.44
N LYS A 347 -15.41 -2.90 13.91
CA LYS A 347 -15.05 -2.76 15.32
C LYS A 347 -15.62 -1.49 15.96
N ASN A 348 -15.69 -0.39 15.20
CA ASN A 348 -16.25 0.88 15.68
C ASN A 348 -17.79 0.90 15.76
N ASP A 349 -18.47 -0.06 15.13
CA ASP A 349 -19.93 -0.14 15.12
C ASP A 349 -20.51 -0.99 16.26
N TYR A 350 -19.66 -1.82 16.87
CA TYR A 350 -20.09 -2.87 17.79
C TYR A 350 -19.26 -2.83 19.06
N ALA A 351 -19.94 -2.69 20.20
CA ALA A 351 -19.29 -2.74 21.51
C ALA A 351 -18.86 -4.17 21.85
N GLU A 352 -17.78 -4.31 22.61
CA GLU A 352 -17.36 -5.60 23.16
C GLU A 352 -18.48 -6.21 24.01
N PHE A 353 -18.61 -7.54 23.97
CA PHE A 353 -19.63 -8.24 24.75
C PHE A 353 -19.29 -8.17 26.24
N PHE A 354 -20.10 -7.42 27.01
CA PHE A 354 -19.89 -7.26 28.43
C PHE A 354 -20.53 -8.43 29.21
N TYR A 355 -19.70 -9.34 29.72
CA TYR A 355 -20.10 -10.18 30.85
C TYR A 355 -20.09 -9.30 32.11
N SER A 356 -21.12 -9.41 32.95
CA SER A 356 -21.22 -8.64 34.20
C SER A 356 -20.12 -8.96 35.22
N SER A 357 -19.32 -10.01 34.96
CA SER A 357 -18.26 -10.52 35.83
C SER A 357 -17.22 -11.26 34.97
N LYS A 358 -15.93 -11.13 35.31
CA LYS A 358 -14.85 -11.96 34.73
C LYS A 358 -14.66 -13.30 35.43
N GLU A 359 -15.33 -13.51 36.57
CA GLU A 359 -15.29 -14.79 37.28
C GLU A 359 -15.68 -15.98 36.37
N PRO A 360 -14.83 -17.01 36.22
CA PRO A 360 -15.04 -18.12 35.29
C PRO A 360 -16.39 -18.82 35.44
N PHE A 361 -16.86 -18.99 36.67
CA PHE A 361 -18.16 -19.59 36.95
C PHE A 361 -19.31 -18.76 36.38
N ASN A 362 -19.28 -17.44 36.56
CA ASN A 362 -20.30 -16.53 36.03
C ASN A 362 -20.29 -16.51 34.50
N VAL A 363 -19.12 -16.52 33.88
CA VAL A 363 -18.98 -16.58 32.41
C VAL A 363 -19.51 -17.91 31.86
N LEU A 364 -19.20 -19.04 32.52
CA LEU A 364 -19.68 -20.37 32.15
C LEU A 364 -21.21 -20.45 32.19
N ILE A 365 -21.82 -20.05 33.32
CA ILE A 365 -23.27 -20.08 33.49
C ILE A 365 -23.96 -19.09 32.53
N SER A 366 -23.42 -17.88 32.37
CA SER A 366 -23.96 -16.90 31.41
C SER A 366 -23.93 -17.41 29.97
N THR A 367 -22.83 -18.09 29.58
CA THR A 367 -22.71 -18.69 28.26
C THR A 367 -23.71 -19.83 28.06
N LEU A 368 -23.94 -20.67 29.07
CA LEU A 368 -24.98 -21.70 29.04
C LEU A 368 -26.39 -21.10 28.89
N LEU A 369 -26.69 -20.03 29.62
CA LEU A 369 -27.97 -19.32 29.54
C LEU A 369 -28.20 -18.70 28.14
N SER A 370 -27.14 -18.20 27.51
CA SER A 370 -27.18 -17.59 26.17
C SER A 370 -27.60 -18.55 25.06
N GLN A 371 -27.42 -19.86 25.25
CA GLN A 371 -27.71 -20.86 24.22
C GLN A 371 -29.17 -20.76 23.75
N ARG A 372 -29.39 -20.34 22.50
CA ARG A 372 -30.72 -20.15 21.89
C ARG A 372 -31.63 -19.18 22.64
N THR A 373 -31.06 -18.19 23.34
CA THR A 373 -31.79 -17.13 24.05
C THR A 373 -31.30 -15.76 23.57
N LYS A 374 -32.19 -14.76 23.48
CA LYS A 374 -31.79 -13.38 23.16
C LYS A 374 -30.95 -12.78 24.28
N ASP A 375 -29.92 -12.01 23.93
CA ASP A 375 -28.94 -11.45 24.87
C ASP A 375 -29.58 -10.64 26.01
N ALA A 376 -30.60 -9.81 25.73
CA ALA A 376 -31.31 -9.05 26.75
C ALA A 376 -31.97 -9.94 27.83
N LYS A 377 -32.54 -11.08 27.44
CA LYS A 377 -33.14 -12.04 28.38
C LYS A 377 -32.08 -12.82 29.15
N THR A 378 -30.95 -13.14 28.49
CA THR A 378 -29.80 -13.78 29.12
C THR A 378 -29.20 -12.89 30.19
N LYS A 379 -29.01 -11.59 29.90
CA LYS A 379 -28.49 -10.60 30.84
C LYS A 379 -29.37 -10.49 32.09
N HIS A 380 -30.68 -10.30 31.90
CA HIS A 380 -31.62 -10.20 33.02
C HIS A 380 -31.67 -11.47 33.89
N ALA A 381 -31.62 -12.64 33.26
CA ALA A 381 -31.58 -13.92 33.97
C ALA A 381 -30.27 -14.12 34.74
N GLY A 382 -29.13 -13.74 34.16
CA GLY A 382 -27.84 -13.75 34.85
C GLY A 382 -27.84 -12.81 36.06
N GLU A 383 -28.29 -11.57 35.89
CA GLU A 383 -28.40 -10.59 36.98
C GLU A 383 -29.29 -11.09 38.13
N ASN A 384 -30.40 -11.77 37.84
CA ASN A 384 -31.26 -12.33 38.88
C ASN A 384 -30.62 -13.54 39.57
N LEU A 385 -29.97 -14.42 38.81
CA LEU A 385 -29.32 -15.61 39.35
C LEU A 385 -28.11 -15.27 40.23
N PHE A 386 -27.26 -14.34 39.78
CA PHE A 386 -26.02 -13.98 40.47
C PHE A 386 -26.22 -13.10 41.71
N LYS A 387 -27.46 -12.68 42.02
CA LYS A 387 -27.78 -12.02 43.30
C LYS A 387 -27.59 -12.94 44.51
N PHE A 388 -27.75 -14.24 44.31
CA PHE A 388 -27.71 -15.23 45.40
C PHE A 388 -26.81 -16.42 45.08
N ILE A 389 -26.15 -16.44 43.92
CA ILE A 389 -25.21 -17.48 43.50
C ILE A 389 -23.91 -16.82 43.04
N SER A 390 -22.80 -17.13 43.72
CA SER A 390 -21.47 -16.61 43.38
C SER A 390 -20.46 -17.70 43.01
N LYS A 391 -20.66 -18.91 43.53
CA LYS A 391 -19.78 -20.07 43.33
C LYS A 391 -20.58 -21.37 43.19
N PRO A 392 -19.99 -22.47 42.69
CA PRO A 392 -20.70 -23.75 42.50
C PRO A 392 -21.44 -24.24 43.74
N GLU A 393 -20.89 -24.08 44.94
CA GLU A 393 -21.47 -24.54 46.19
C GLU A 393 -22.78 -23.83 46.53
N ASP A 394 -22.94 -22.57 46.11
CA ASP A 394 -24.17 -21.80 46.37
C ASP A 394 -25.35 -22.42 45.59
N VAL A 395 -25.09 -22.90 44.37
CA VAL A 395 -26.09 -23.62 43.56
C VAL A 395 -26.58 -24.87 44.27
N LEU A 396 -25.68 -25.62 44.92
CA LEU A 396 -26.02 -26.88 45.60
C LEU A 396 -26.82 -26.67 46.89
N LYS A 397 -26.88 -25.43 47.40
CA LYS A 397 -27.69 -25.04 48.57
C LYS A 397 -29.07 -24.51 48.20
N CYS A 398 -29.32 -24.21 46.93
CA CYS A 398 -30.60 -23.70 46.44
C CYS A 398 -31.56 -24.83 46.07
N ASP A 399 -32.86 -24.62 46.23
CA ASP A 399 -33.86 -25.49 45.61
C ASP A 399 -33.86 -25.26 44.08
N LEU A 400 -34.08 -26.33 43.30
CA LEU A 400 -34.15 -26.25 41.84
C LEU A 400 -35.17 -25.21 41.38
N ARG A 401 -36.28 -25.05 42.12
CA ARG A 401 -37.33 -24.06 41.83
C ARG A 401 -36.83 -22.63 41.95
N GLU A 402 -35.90 -22.34 42.87
CA GLU A 402 -35.32 -21.00 43.04
C GLU A 402 -34.47 -20.62 41.84
N ILE A 403 -33.64 -21.56 41.36
CA ILE A 403 -32.85 -21.40 40.14
C ILE A 403 -33.80 -21.23 38.94
N GLU A 404 -34.80 -22.10 38.79
CA GLU A 404 -35.79 -22.02 37.71
C GLU A 404 -36.51 -20.66 37.67
N ASN A 405 -36.87 -20.11 38.84
CA ASN A 405 -37.51 -18.81 38.95
C ASN A 405 -36.57 -17.66 38.56
N ALA A 406 -35.31 -17.71 38.97
CA ALA A 406 -34.32 -16.67 38.66
C ALA A 406 -34.03 -16.55 37.15
N ILE A 407 -34.03 -17.69 36.44
CA ILE A 407 -33.78 -17.72 34.99
C ILE A 407 -35.08 -17.84 34.17
N LYS A 408 -36.24 -17.60 34.78
CA LYS A 408 -37.55 -17.67 34.14
C LYS A 408 -37.66 -16.60 33.06
N GLY A 409 -37.72 -17.04 31.79
CA GLY A 409 -37.68 -16.16 30.62
C GLY A 409 -36.59 -16.53 29.62
N VAL A 410 -35.57 -17.28 30.07
CA VAL A 410 -34.60 -17.95 29.20
C VAL A 410 -35.26 -19.14 28.49
N ASN A 411 -34.92 -19.36 27.22
CA ASN A 411 -35.43 -20.52 26.49
C ASN A 411 -34.89 -21.82 27.12
N PHE A 412 -35.78 -22.80 27.30
CA PHE A 412 -35.49 -24.08 27.97
C PHE A 412 -34.98 -23.93 29.42
N TYR A 413 -35.49 -22.93 30.16
CA TYR A 413 -35.02 -22.60 31.52
C TYR A 413 -35.02 -23.81 32.48
N LYS A 414 -36.04 -24.69 32.46
CA LYS A 414 -36.07 -25.89 33.31
C LYS A 414 -34.90 -26.84 33.04
N THR A 415 -34.61 -27.10 31.76
CA THR A 415 -33.47 -27.93 31.36
C THR A 415 -32.15 -27.27 31.73
N LYS A 416 -32.05 -25.95 31.57
CA LYS A 416 -30.85 -25.19 31.92
C LYS A 416 -30.62 -25.15 33.44
N ALA A 417 -31.66 -24.99 34.25
CA ALA A 417 -31.57 -25.05 35.71
C ALA A 417 -30.98 -26.38 36.18
N LYS A 418 -31.47 -27.51 35.64
CA LYS A 418 -30.91 -28.84 35.92
C LYS A 418 -29.44 -28.94 35.53
N ARG A 419 -29.06 -28.43 34.35
CA ARG A 419 -27.65 -28.41 33.91
C ARG A 419 -26.77 -27.54 34.79
N ILE A 420 -27.26 -26.40 35.29
CA ILE A 420 -26.51 -25.56 36.23
C ILE A 420 -26.19 -26.36 37.50
N VAL A 421 -27.16 -27.09 38.06
CA VAL A 421 -26.94 -27.97 39.21
C VAL A 421 -25.94 -29.08 38.90
N GLU A 422 -26.08 -29.76 37.76
CA GLU A 422 -25.16 -30.83 37.33
C GLU A 422 -23.72 -30.32 37.15
N ILE A 423 -23.55 -29.18 36.50
CA ILE A 423 -22.24 -28.52 36.34
C ILE A 423 -21.67 -28.20 37.72
N SER A 424 -22.44 -27.52 38.58
CA SER A 424 -21.95 -27.14 39.91
C SER A 424 -21.55 -28.34 40.75
N LYS A 425 -22.32 -29.43 40.71
CA LYS A 425 -21.99 -30.69 41.39
C LYS A 425 -20.66 -31.24 40.88
N MET A 426 -20.49 -31.30 39.57
CA MET A 426 -19.25 -31.80 38.95
C MET A 426 -18.04 -30.92 39.28
N LEU A 427 -18.21 -29.59 39.32
CA LEU A 427 -17.14 -28.66 39.70
C LEU A 427 -16.71 -28.87 41.15
N VAL A 428 -17.65 -29.04 42.08
CA VAL A 428 -17.35 -29.31 43.49
C VAL A 428 -16.65 -30.66 43.67
N GLU A 429 -17.18 -31.73 43.06
CA GLU A 429 -16.68 -33.09 43.25
C GLU A 429 -15.34 -33.37 42.57
N LYS A 430 -15.09 -32.80 41.38
CA LYS A 430 -13.94 -33.18 40.53
C LYS A 430 -12.93 -32.07 40.28
N TYR A 431 -13.32 -30.81 40.48
CA TYR A 431 -12.50 -29.65 40.13
C TYR A 431 -12.31 -28.67 41.30
N ASN A 432 -12.59 -29.12 42.54
CA ASN A 432 -12.43 -28.33 43.77
C ASN A 432 -13.09 -26.95 43.67
N SER A 433 -14.30 -26.93 43.10
CA SER A 433 -15.13 -25.74 42.86
C SER A 433 -14.57 -24.71 41.87
N ASN A 434 -13.50 -25.05 41.15
CA ASN A 434 -12.93 -24.20 40.10
C ASN A 434 -13.42 -24.62 38.72
N VAL A 435 -13.71 -23.64 37.85
CA VAL A 435 -13.96 -23.92 36.43
C VAL A 435 -12.63 -24.26 35.76
N PRO A 436 -12.54 -25.37 35.00
CA PRO A 436 -11.30 -25.74 34.31
C PRO A 436 -10.87 -24.69 33.28
N ASP A 437 -9.56 -24.48 33.16
CA ASP A 437 -8.91 -23.56 32.23
C ASP A 437 -8.44 -24.25 30.93
N ASN A 438 -8.91 -25.48 30.69
CA ASN A 438 -8.59 -26.26 29.49
C ASN A 438 -9.85 -26.81 28.81
N GLU A 439 -9.78 -26.92 27.48
CA GLU A 439 -10.93 -27.32 26.66
C GLU A 439 -11.43 -28.73 26.97
N ASN A 440 -10.51 -29.69 27.14
CA ASN A 440 -10.85 -31.11 27.31
C ASN A 440 -11.68 -31.35 28.56
N ASP A 441 -11.41 -30.64 29.65
CA ASP A 441 -12.19 -30.72 30.87
C ASP A 441 -13.50 -29.93 30.80
N LEU A 442 -13.50 -28.76 30.16
CA LEU A 442 -14.73 -27.99 29.93
C LEU A 442 -15.76 -28.79 29.13
N LEU A 443 -15.32 -29.54 28.11
CA LEU A 443 -16.20 -30.40 27.30
C LEU A 443 -16.84 -31.57 28.06
N LYS A 444 -16.33 -31.92 29.25
CA LYS A 444 -16.93 -32.96 30.11
C LYS A 444 -18.12 -32.43 30.91
N LEU A 445 -18.28 -31.11 31.01
CA LEU A 445 -19.36 -30.48 31.76
C LEU A 445 -20.70 -30.58 31.00
N SER A 446 -21.78 -30.94 31.71
CA SER A 446 -23.11 -31.14 31.12
C SER A 446 -23.61 -29.89 30.39
N GLY A 447 -23.83 -30.01 29.07
CA GLY A 447 -24.33 -28.90 28.24
C GLY A 447 -23.26 -27.91 27.75
N VAL A 448 -21.98 -28.19 27.99
CA VAL A 448 -20.85 -27.42 27.46
C VAL A 448 -20.35 -28.07 26.18
N GLY A 449 -20.57 -27.40 25.05
CA GLY A 449 -19.96 -27.77 23.76
C GLY A 449 -18.76 -26.87 23.43
N ARG A 450 -18.05 -27.18 22.33
CA ARG A 450 -16.82 -26.48 21.87
C ARG A 450 -16.92 -24.95 21.86
N LYS A 451 -18.03 -24.37 21.36
CA LYS A 451 -18.28 -22.91 21.43
C LYS A 451 -18.33 -22.37 22.86
N THR A 452 -18.97 -23.11 23.78
CA THR A 452 -19.12 -22.69 25.18
C THR A 452 -17.76 -22.76 25.89
N ALA A 453 -17.00 -23.83 25.66
CA ALA A 453 -15.62 -23.94 26.14
C ALA A 453 -14.75 -22.78 25.64
N ASN A 454 -14.75 -22.49 24.33
CA ASN A 454 -13.99 -21.38 23.77
C ASN A 454 -14.43 -20.00 24.31
N CYS A 455 -15.72 -19.79 24.62
CA CYS A 455 -16.15 -18.55 25.28
C CYS A 455 -15.55 -18.42 26.68
N VAL A 456 -15.53 -19.50 27.47
CA VAL A 456 -14.95 -19.49 28.82
C VAL A 456 -13.44 -19.22 28.75
N LEU A 457 -12.72 -19.93 27.89
CA LEU A 457 -11.28 -19.72 27.67
C LEU A 457 -10.97 -18.29 27.22
N ALA A 458 -11.74 -17.78 26.24
CA ALA A 458 -11.53 -16.44 25.68
C ALA A 458 -11.85 -15.30 26.66
N PHE A 459 -13.00 -15.37 27.34
CA PHE A 459 -13.54 -14.23 28.09
C PHE A 459 -13.30 -14.29 29.60
N ALA A 460 -13.11 -15.49 30.18
CA ALA A 460 -12.78 -15.62 31.61
C ALA A 460 -11.27 -15.73 31.84
N PHE A 461 -10.58 -16.54 31.05
CA PHE A 461 -9.14 -16.81 31.20
C PHE A 461 -8.25 -15.98 30.27
N ASP A 462 -8.85 -15.08 29.47
CA ASP A 462 -8.17 -14.20 28.52
C ASP A 462 -7.33 -14.94 27.43
N MET A 463 -7.56 -16.24 27.26
CA MET A 463 -6.81 -17.09 26.35
C MET A 463 -7.16 -16.85 24.88
N GLN A 464 -6.23 -17.15 23.99
CA GLN A 464 -6.44 -17.06 22.55
C GLN A 464 -7.29 -18.24 22.06
N ALA A 465 -8.62 -18.06 22.06
CA ALA A 465 -9.58 -19.00 21.50
C ALA A 465 -10.58 -18.27 20.59
N ILE A 466 -11.08 -18.95 19.55
CA ILE A 466 -12.09 -18.40 18.62
C ILE A 466 -13.44 -19.07 18.89
N PRO A 467 -14.39 -18.39 19.56
CA PRO A 467 -15.73 -18.94 19.69
C PRO A 467 -16.47 -18.86 18.34
N VAL A 468 -16.69 -19.99 17.67
CA VAL A 468 -17.45 -20.04 16.42
C VAL A 468 -18.89 -20.45 16.69
N ASP A 469 -19.82 -19.54 16.41
CA ASP A 469 -21.25 -19.81 16.46
C ASP A 469 -21.88 -19.75 15.05
N THR A 470 -23.21 -19.80 14.96
CA THR A 470 -23.91 -19.74 13.66
C THR A 470 -23.73 -18.42 12.93
N HIS A 471 -23.41 -17.32 13.62
CA HIS A 471 -23.14 -16.03 13.01
C HIS A 471 -21.73 -16.01 12.44
N VAL A 472 -20.73 -16.36 13.24
CA VAL A 472 -19.33 -16.43 12.81
C VAL A 472 -19.20 -17.39 11.63
N HIS A 473 -19.74 -18.61 11.75
CA HIS A 473 -19.73 -19.60 10.67
C HIS A 473 -20.38 -19.08 9.38
N ARG A 474 -21.61 -18.53 9.48
CA ARG A 474 -22.34 -18.04 8.30
C ARG A 474 -21.65 -16.87 7.64
N ILE A 475 -21.20 -15.89 8.42
CA ILE A 475 -20.61 -14.66 7.89
C ILE A 475 -19.26 -14.98 7.23
N SER A 476 -18.39 -15.74 7.89
CA SER A 476 -17.08 -16.14 7.35
C SER A 476 -17.20 -16.88 6.01
N ASN A 477 -18.21 -17.74 5.86
CA ASN A 477 -18.49 -18.41 4.60
C ASN A 477 -19.15 -17.47 3.55
N ARG A 478 -20.09 -16.60 3.94
CA ARG A 478 -20.80 -15.69 3.01
C ARG A 478 -19.92 -14.60 2.43
N ILE A 479 -18.99 -14.06 3.23
CA ILE A 479 -18.01 -13.08 2.75
C ILE A 479 -16.97 -13.72 1.82
N GLY A 480 -16.89 -15.05 1.79
CA GLY A 480 -15.99 -15.82 0.94
C GLY A 480 -14.55 -15.78 1.41
N ILE A 481 -14.31 -15.74 2.73
CA ILE A 481 -12.97 -15.85 3.32
C ILE A 481 -12.61 -17.30 3.62
N ILE A 482 -13.62 -18.15 3.85
CA ILE A 482 -13.44 -19.58 4.02
C ILE A 482 -14.55 -20.33 3.31
N LYS A 483 -14.34 -21.61 3.05
CA LYS A 483 -15.38 -22.54 2.57
C LYS A 483 -15.37 -23.80 3.44
N THR A 484 -16.30 -23.87 4.38
CA THR A 484 -16.37 -24.91 5.42
C THR A 484 -17.80 -25.38 5.62
N LYS A 485 -17.98 -26.64 6.01
CA LYS A 485 -19.29 -27.24 6.23
C LYS A 485 -19.72 -27.23 7.69
N SER A 486 -18.77 -27.07 8.62
CA SER A 486 -19.05 -27.10 10.05
C SER A 486 -18.38 -25.93 10.81
N PRO A 487 -18.94 -25.51 11.97
CA PRO A 487 -18.29 -24.53 12.84
C PRO A 487 -16.88 -24.94 13.31
N ALA A 488 -16.63 -26.25 13.51
CA ALA A 488 -15.32 -26.75 13.91
C ALA A 488 -14.27 -26.61 12.79
N GLU A 489 -14.67 -26.83 11.53
CA GLU A 489 -13.80 -26.53 10.39
C GLU A 489 -13.55 -25.03 10.24
N THR A 490 -14.59 -24.21 10.45
CA THR A 490 -14.44 -22.74 10.46
C THR A 490 -13.45 -22.28 11.52
N GLU A 491 -13.51 -22.83 12.73
CA GLU A 491 -12.58 -22.48 13.81
C GLU A 491 -11.13 -22.74 13.39
N LYS A 492 -10.82 -23.96 12.93
CA LYS A 492 -9.46 -24.31 12.46
C LYS A 492 -8.98 -23.40 11.34
N LYS A 493 -9.84 -23.15 10.34
CA LYS A 493 -9.51 -22.28 9.21
C LYS A 493 -9.29 -20.84 9.63
N LEU A 494 -10.09 -20.33 10.57
CA LEU A 494 -9.90 -18.99 11.12
C LEU A 494 -8.58 -18.88 11.91
N GLN A 495 -8.18 -19.91 12.65
CA GLN A 495 -6.89 -19.93 13.36
C GLN A 495 -5.68 -19.89 12.40
N GLU A 496 -5.81 -20.45 11.19
CA GLU A 496 -4.76 -20.42 10.16
C GLU A 496 -4.59 -19.02 9.54
N ILE A 497 -5.67 -18.23 9.41
CA ILE A 497 -5.66 -16.98 8.65
C ILE A 497 -5.71 -15.71 9.51
N LEU A 498 -6.34 -15.77 10.69
CA LEU A 498 -6.60 -14.60 11.52
C LEU A 498 -5.45 -14.40 12.52
N PRO A 499 -4.85 -13.19 12.63
CA PRO A 499 -3.87 -12.92 13.68
C PRO A 499 -4.48 -13.09 15.08
N GLN A 500 -3.69 -13.60 16.03
CA GLN A 500 -4.16 -13.96 17.38
C GLN A 500 -4.88 -12.81 18.10
N ASP A 501 -4.44 -11.57 17.91
CA ASP A 501 -5.05 -10.38 18.52
C ASP A 501 -6.56 -10.21 18.20
N TYR A 502 -7.03 -10.84 17.12
CA TYR A 502 -8.42 -10.77 16.67
C TYR A 502 -9.28 -11.98 17.06
N TRP A 503 -8.72 -13.02 17.66
CA TRP A 503 -9.41 -14.28 17.92
C TRP A 503 -10.62 -14.12 18.86
N LYS A 504 -10.47 -13.28 19.89
CA LYS A 504 -11.56 -12.90 20.80
C LYS A 504 -12.54 -11.94 20.11
N THR A 505 -11.99 -11.01 19.33
CA THR A 505 -12.69 -9.87 18.72
C THR A 505 -13.68 -10.27 17.63
N ILE A 506 -13.32 -11.25 16.80
CA ILE A 506 -14.16 -11.69 15.68
C ILE A 506 -15.53 -12.16 16.12
N ASN A 507 -15.64 -12.82 17.29
CA ASN A 507 -16.90 -13.39 17.74
C ASN A 507 -17.96 -12.31 17.98
N TYR A 508 -17.71 -11.34 18.85
CA TYR A 508 -18.75 -10.38 19.21
C TYR A 508 -19.13 -9.48 18.02
N ILE A 509 -18.16 -9.11 17.18
CA ILE A 509 -18.39 -8.33 15.96
C ILE A 509 -19.29 -9.09 15.00
N PHE A 510 -18.97 -10.34 14.68
CA PHE A 510 -19.75 -11.11 13.71
C PHE A 510 -21.12 -11.50 14.26
N VAL A 511 -21.25 -11.73 15.57
CA VAL A 511 -22.55 -11.92 16.22
C VAL A 511 -23.44 -10.69 16.03
N GLN A 512 -22.97 -9.51 16.44
CA GLN A 512 -23.78 -8.27 16.33
C GLN A 512 -24.06 -7.91 14.87
N HIS A 513 -23.06 -8.03 13.99
CA HIS A 513 -23.25 -7.82 12.56
C HIS A 513 -24.27 -8.80 11.96
N GLY A 514 -24.24 -10.06 12.39
CA GLY A 514 -25.15 -11.10 11.93
C GLY A 514 -26.58 -10.99 12.47
N GLN A 515 -26.77 -10.34 13.62
CA GLN A 515 -28.09 -10.03 14.17
C GLN A 515 -28.72 -8.82 13.45
N ASN A 516 -27.92 -7.79 13.15
CA ASN A 516 -28.40 -6.50 12.66
C ASN A 516 -28.41 -6.39 11.13
N ILE A 517 -27.35 -6.86 10.46
CA ILE A 517 -27.12 -6.66 9.02
C ILE A 517 -27.14 -7.98 8.25
N CYS A 518 -26.20 -8.90 8.52
CA CYS A 518 -26.03 -10.15 7.78
C CYS A 518 -26.96 -11.27 8.28
N LYS A 519 -28.27 -11.00 8.22
CA LYS A 519 -29.34 -11.88 8.69
C LYS A 519 -29.39 -13.20 7.91
N PRO A 520 -29.84 -14.32 8.51
CA PRO A 520 -29.95 -15.61 7.82
C PRO A 520 -30.81 -15.55 6.56
N LEU A 521 -31.93 -14.83 6.61
CA LEU A 521 -32.81 -14.55 5.48
C LEU A 521 -32.81 -13.05 5.19
N LYS A 522 -32.75 -12.68 3.90
CA LYS A 522 -32.77 -11.29 3.41
C LYS A 522 -31.80 -10.37 4.19
N PRO A 523 -30.47 -10.60 4.10
CA PRO A 523 -29.49 -9.72 4.73
C PRO A 523 -29.60 -8.30 4.16
N ASN A 524 -29.35 -7.30 5.01
CA ASN A 524 -29.44 -5.89 4.63
C ASN A 524 -28.15 -5.40 3.95
N CYS A 525 -27.84 -5.97 2.79
CA CYS A 525 -26.57 -5.73 2.09
C CYS A 525 -26.37 -4.29 1.65
N GLU A 526 -27.44 -3.52 1.43
CA GLU A 526 -27.35 -2.10 1.06
C GLU A 526 -26.75 -1.25 2.17
N LYS A 527 -27.04 -1.58 3.43
CA LYS A 527 -26.49 -0.90 4.61
C LYS A 527 -25.20 -1.53 5.13
N CYS A 528 -24.65 -2.52 4.43
CA CYS A 528 -23.50 -3.29 4.89
C CYS A 528 -22.20 -2.58 4.53
N LYS A 529 -21.46 -2.09 5.54
CA LYS A 529 -20.15 -1.42 5.36
C LYS A 529 -19.08 -2.30 4.73
N ILE A 530 -19.25 -3.62 4.76
CA ILE A 530 -18.29 -4.60 4.19
C ILE A 530 -18.79 -5.20 2.88
N LYS A 531 -19.78 -4.58 2.21
CA LYS A 531 -20.37 -5.07 0.95
C LYS A 531 -19.32 -5.31 -0.13
N GLU A 532 -18.33 -4.43 -0.26
CA GLU A 532 -17.28 -4.52 -1.28
C GLU A 532 -16.31 -5.69 -1.05
N TYR A 533 -16.17 -6.12 0.21
CA TYR A 533 -15.40 -7.29 0.61
C TYR A 533 -16.21 -8.59 0.56
N CYS A 534 -17.53 -8.52 0.35
CA CYS A 534 -18.44 -9.65 0.52
C CYS A 534 -18.82 -10.30 -0.82
N ASN A 535 -18.57 -11.61 -0.93
CA ASN A 535 -18.90 -12.39 -2.14
C ASN A 535 -20.39 -12.81 -2.24
N TYR A 536 -21.25 -12.40 -1.29
CA TYR A 536 -22.65 -12.85 -1.23
C TYR A 536 -23.55 -12.23 -2.32
N ASN A 537 -23.34 -10.95 -2.66
CA ASN A 537 -24.12 -10.24 -3.67
C ASN A 537 -23.41 -10.11 -5.03
N SER A 538 -22.19 -10.63 -5.16
CA SER A 538 -21.46 -10.64 -6.43
C SER A 538 -21.96 -11.72 -7.40
N LEU A 539 -23.27 -11.94 -7.46
CA LEU A 539 -23.92 -12.67 -8.55
C LEU A 539 -23.80 -11.80 -9.81
N ASN A 540 -22.71 -12.00 -10.56
CA ASN A 540 -22.36 -11.53 -11.92
C ASN A 540 -20.94 -10.95 -12.08
N ARG A 541 -20.05 -11.10 -11.11
CA ARG A 541 -18.60 -11.10 -11.40
C ARG A 541 -18.07 -12.49 -11.11
N ALA A 542 -18.30 -13.41 -12.06
CA ALA A 542 -17.42 -14.57 -12.17
C ALA A 542 -16.00 -14.01 -12.25
N ASN A 543 -15.08 -14.55 -11.45
CA ASN A 543 -13.64 -14.26 -11.58
C ASN A 543 -13.22 -14.69 -12.98
N LYS A 544 -13.33 -13.76 -13.93
CA LYS A 544 -12.77 -13.91 -15.26
C LYS A 544 -11.31 -13.53 -15.11
N ASN A 545 -10.42 -14.51 -15.18
CA ASN A 545 -9.02 -14.20 -15.31
C ASN A 545 -8.87 -13.34 -16.58
N VAL A 546 -8.20 -12.20 -16.47
CA VAL A 546 -8.05 -11.24 -17.54
C VAL A 546 -6.67 -11.40 -18.15
N SER A 547 -6.58 -11.37 -19.48
CA SER A 547 -5.32 -11.24 -20.20
C SER A 547 -5.30 -9.93 -20.97
N LEU A 548 -4.10 -9.39 -21.20
CA LEU A 548 -3.89 -8.19 -22.01
C LEU A 548 -3.18 -8.62 -23.28
N LYS A 549 -3.73 -8.26 -24.44
CA LYS A 549 -3.15 -8.57 -25.75
C LYS A 549 -2.69 -7.28 -26.43
N PHE A 550 -1.45 -7.25 -26.87
CA PHE A 550 -0.81 -6.10 -27.51
C PHE A 550 -0.33 -6.44 -28.92
N TYR A 551 -0.40 -5.47 -29.83
CA TYR A 551 0.02 -5.57 -31.22
C TYR A 551 1.36 -4.85 -31.41
N GLY A 552 2.46 -5.62 -31.41
CA GLY A 552 3.83 -5.09 -31.47
C GLY A 552 4.10 -4.14 -32.64
N PRO A 553 3.71 -4.47 -33.89
CA PRO A 553 3.93 -3.58 -35.04
C PRO A 553 3.27 -2.21 -34.90
N LYS A 554 2.07 -2.15 -34.30
CA LYS A 554 1.36 -0.89 -34.07
C LYS A 554 2.00 -0.04 -32.99
N ILE A 555 2.51 -0.68 -31.93
CA ILE A 555 3.28 0.02 -30.88
C ILE A 555 4.51 0.67 -31.49
N LYS A 556 5.30 -0.06 -32.29
CA LYS A 556 6.50 0.47 -32.95
C LYS A 556 6.22 1.69 -33.82
N ASN A 557 5.12 1.68 -34.56
CA ASN A 557 4.73 2.79 -35.43
C ASN A 557 4.39 4.09 -34.68
N LEU A 558 4.09 4.00 -33.38
CA LEU A 558 3.79 5.15 -32.53
C LEU A 558 5.03 5.69 -31.79
N ILE A 559 6.18 5.02 -31.90
CA ILE A 559 7.42 5.52 -31.31
C ILE A 559 8.06 6.50 -32.28
N ASN A 560 8.47 7.67 -31.80
CA ASN A 560 9.22 8.63 -32.59
C ASN A 560 10.41 7.95 -33.28
N LYS A 561 10.55 8.16 -34.60
CA LYS A 561 11.53 7.44 -35.43
C LYS A 561 12.97 7.58 -34.92
N LYS A 562 13.40 8.78 -34.54
CA LYS A 562 14.78 9.00 -34.04
C LYS A 562 15.00 8.28 -32.70
N VAL A 563 13.97 8.26 -31.84
CA VAL A 563 14.00 7.53 -30.57
C VAL A 563 14.09 6.03 -30.83
N TYR A 564 13.26 5.50 -31.72
CA TYR A 564 13.25 4.08 -32.07
C TYR A 564 14.60 3.62 -32.66
N ASP A 565 15.16 4.37 -33.60
CA ASP A 565 16.45 4.08 -34.21
C ASP A 565 17.57 4.08 -33.15
N MET A 566 17.56 5.04 -32.22
CA MET A 566 18.50 5.08 -31.10
C MET A 566 18.37 3.84 -30.20
N LEU A 567 17.15 3.50 -29.77
CA LEU A 567 16.90 2.33 -28.91
C LEU A 567 17.40 1.05 -29.56
N LYS A 568 17.09 0.85 -30.85
CA LYS A 568 17.55 -0.29 -31.64
C LYS A 568 19.08 -0.36 -31.72
N ASN A 569 19.74 0.74 -32.05
CA ASN A 569 21.20 0.80 -32.13
C ASN A 569 21.90 0.50 -30.80
N LEU A 570 21.26 0.86 -29.68
CA LEU A 570 21.76 0.60 -28.35
C LEU A 570 21.35 -0.77 -27.78
N ASN A 571 20.60 -1.57 -28.54
CA ASN A 571 19.97 -2.82 -28.09
C ASN A 571 19.19 -2.60 -26.78
N ILE A 572 18.29 -1.61 -26.79
CA ILE A 572 17.37 -1.32 -25.70
C ILE A 572 15.97 -1.70 -26.16
N ASP A 573 15.28 -2.46 -25.32
CA ASP A 573 13.91 -2.90 -25.56
C ASP A 573 12.90 -1.76 -25.35
N GLU A 574 12.16 -1.44 -26.40
CA GLU A 574 11.16 -0.37 -26.41
C GLU A 574 9.98 -0.61 -25.46
N LEU A 575 9.71 -1.87 -25.08
CA LEU A 575 8.58 -2.20 -24.21
C LEU A 575 8.85 -1.97 -22.72
N GLY A 576 10.12 -1.80 -22.33
CA GLY A 576 10.56 -1.58 -20.95
C GLY A 576 10.87 -0.12 -20.61
N VAL A 577 10.85 0.79 -21.59
CA VAL A 577 11.26 2.19 -21.41
C VAL A 577 10.06 3.15 -21.40
N SER A 578 10.28 4.34 -20.83
CA SER A 578 9.30 5.42 -20.85
C SER A 578 9.19 6.03 -22.25
N LEU A 579 8.09 5.73 -22.93
CA LEU A 579 7.73 6.32 -24.21
C LEU A 579 7.03 7.68 -24.07
N ASP A 580 6.56 8.02 -22.86
CA ASP A 580 5.79 9.25 -22.61
C ASP A 580 4.49 9.30 -23.43
N SER A 581 3.90 8.13 -23.66
CA SER A 581 2.63 7.95 -24.38
C SER A 581 1.45 7.85 -23.43
N LEU A 582 0.29 8.38 -23.84
CA LEU A 582 -0.99 8.19 -23.15
C LEU A 582 -1.63 6.89 -23.60
N MET A 583 -1.88 5.98 -22.66
CA MET A 583 -2.59 4.73 -22.89
C MET A 583 -4.01 4.81 -22.34
N LEU A 584 -5.00 4.47 -23.17
CA LEU A 584 -6.42 4.57 -22.86
C LEU A 584 -7.06 3.18 -22.95
N PHE A 585 -7.85 2.83 -21.94
CA PHE A 585 -8.73 1.65 -21.97
C PHE A 585 -10.14 2.13 -22.26
N VAL A 586 -10.67 1.72 -23.41
CA VAL A 586 -11.86 2.34 -24.02
C VAL A 586 -12.83 1.25 -24.50
N PRO A 587 -14.14 1.38 -24.20
CA PRO A 587 -15.16 0.53 -24.80
C PRO A 587 -15.12 0.60 -26.34
N PRO A 588 -15.23 -0.53 -27.06
CA PRO A 588 -15.07 -0.58 -28.52
C PRO A 588 -15.89 0.46 -29.30
N GLU A 589 -17.11 0.75 -28.85
CA GLU A 589 -18.02 1.72 -29.47
C GLU A 589 -17.50 3.18 -29.45
N ASN A 590 -16.61 3.51 -28.51
CA ASN A 590 -16.09 4.87 -28.31
C ASN A 590 -14.75 5.11 -29.00
N CYS A 591 -14.03 4.05 -29.39
CA CYS A 591 -12.66 4.15 -29.92
C CYS A 591 -12.56 5.02 -31.18
N GLY A 592 -13.48 4.83 -32.14
CA GLY A 592 -13.45 5.55 -33.42
C GLY A 592 -13.57 7.07 -33.27
N GLU A 593 -14.40 7.53 -32.33
CA GLU A 593 -14.57 8.95 -32.04
C GLU A 593 -13.31 9.55 -31.41
N ILE A 594 -12.75 8.90 -30.39
CA ILE A 594 -11.55 9.38 -29.69
C ILE A 594 -10.36 9.47 -30.66
N ILE A 595 -10.11 8.42 -31.45
CA ILE A 595 -9.03 8.40 -32.45
C ILE A 595 -9.21 9.55 -33.45
N LYS A 596 -10.42 9.73 -33.97
CA LYS A 596 -10.70 10.78 -34.96
C LYS A 596 -10.44 12.18 -34.38
N ILE A 597 -10.93 12.45 -33.17
CA ILE A 597 -10.76 13.76 -32.53
C ILE A 597 -9.28 14.05 -32.28
N LEU A 598 -8.54 13.11 -31.70
CA LEU A 598 -7.12 13.31 -31.39
C LEU A 598 -6.28 13.48 -32.67
N ARG A 599 -6.53 12.68 -33.73
CA ARG A 599 -5.83 12.84 -35.01
C ARG A 599 -6.12 14.17 -35.69
N ASN A 600 -7.36 14.67 -35.63
CA ASN A 600 -7.73 15.98 -36.18
C ASN A 600 -6.98 17.14 -35.50
N GLU A 601 -6.62 16.98 -34.22
CA GLU A 601 -5.82 17.94 -33.45
C GLU A 601 -4.30 17.67 -33.57
N GLY A 602 -3.89 16.78 -34.48
CA GLY A 602 -2.48 16.47 -34.75
C GLY A 602 -1.81 15.49 -33.78
N ILE A 603 -2.59 14.77 -32.97
CA ILE A 603 -2.08 13.74 -32.05
C ILE A 603 -2.12 12.38 -32.75
N GLU A 604 -0.96 11.76 -32.95
CA GLU A 604 -0.88 10.38 -33.41
C GLU A 604 -1.43 9.43 -32.34
N ILE A 605 -2.28 8.48 -32.76
CA ILE A 605 -2.92 7.49 -31.89
C ILE A 605 -3.37 6.29 -32.73
N ASP A 606 -3.28 5.08 -32.17
CA ASP A 606 -3.81 3.83 -32.75
C ASP A 606 -4.29 2.86 -31.66
N GLU A 607 -5.11 1.88 -32.06
CA GLU A 607 -5.49 0.73 -31.24
C GLU A 607 -4.33 -0.27 -31.20
N ILE A 608 -3.63 -0.32 -30.08
CA ILE A 608 -2.44 -1.17 -29.88
C ILE A 608 -2.75 -2.50 -29.18
N GLY A 609 -4.00 -2.75 -28.79
CA GLY A 609 -4.32 -3.96 -28.05
C GLY A 609 -5.76 -4.04 -27.58
N GLU A 610 -6.04 -5.08 -26.79
CA GLU A 610 -7.35 -5.37 -26.23
C GLU A 610 -7.26 -6.17 -24.93
N VAL A 611 -8.28 -6.03 -24.08
CA VAL A 611 -8.44 -6.75 -22.83
C VAL A 611 -9.34 -7.96 -23.06
N ILE A 612 -8.81 -9.16 -22.86
CA ILE A 612 -9.52 -10.41 -23.17
C ILE A 612 -9.77 -11.25 -21.93
N GLU A 613 -10.81 -12.07 -21.99
CA GLU A 613 -11.08 -13.09 -20.97
C GLU A 613 -10.17 -14.31 -21.16
N SER A 614 -9.52 -14.74 -20.08
CA SER A 614 -8.72 -15.94 -19.97
C SER A 614 -9.47 -17.04 -19.24
N LYS A 615 -9.40 -18.27 -19.76
CA LYS A 615 -10.02 -19.47 -19.18
C LYS A 615 -9.19 -20.10 -18.05
N THR A 616 -7.89 -19.79 -17.96
CA THR A 616 -6.96 -20.47 -17.03
C THR A 616 -6.21 -19.49 -16.15
N GLU A 617 -5.26 -18.74 -16.70
CA GLU A 617 -4.45 -17.75 -15.99
C GLU A 617 -4.33 -16.50 -16.85
N GLY A 618 -4.36 -15.33 -16.21
CA GLY A 618 -4.14 -14.07 -16.90
C GLY A 618 -2.70 -13.96 -17.41
N LYS A 619 -2.53 -13.55 -18.66
CA LYS A 619 -1.22 -13.37 -19.28
C LYS A 619 -1.15 -12.05 -20.03
N ILE A 620 0.05 -11.53 -20.20
CA ILE A 620 0.34 -10.42 -21.11
C ILE A 620 0.89 -11.03 -22.38
N LEU A 621 0.22 -10.78 -23.51
CA LEU A 621 0.49 -11.39 -24.80
C LEU A 621 0.90 -10.32 -25.80
N LEU A 622 2.01 -10.52 -26.48
CA LEU A 622 2.49 -9.66 -27.55
C LEU A 622 2.38 -10.41 -28.88
N ILE A 623 1.71 -9.78 -29.85
CA ILE A 623 1.63 -10.26 -31.22
C ILE A 623 2.75 -9.63 -32.04
N ASP A 624 3.59 -10.47 -32.64
CA ASP A 624 4.70 -10.04 -33.48
C ASP A 624 4.27 -9.74 -34.95
N GLU A 625 5.23 -9.37 -35.79
CA GLU A 625 5.01 -9.06 -37.21
C GLU A 625 4.52 -10.26 -38.04
N ASN A 626 4.73 -11.48 -37.54
CA ASN A 626 4.32 -12.74 -38.19
C ASN A 626 3.01 -13.30 -37.59
N ASN A 627 2.29 -12.51 -36.77
CA ASN A 627 1.13 -12.93 -35.99
C ASN A 627 1.40 -14.04 -34.97
N ASN A 628 2.64 -14.26 -34.56
CA ASN A 628 2.94 -15.17 -33.46
C ASN A 628 2.65 -14.50 -32.12
N GLU A 629 2.12 -15.29 -31.20
CA GLU A 629 1.82 -14.86 -29.84
C GLU A 629 2.95 -15.23 -28.89
N LYS A 630 3.47 -14.23 -28.17
CA LYS A 630 4.53 -14.41 -27.16
C LYS A 630 4.08 -13.82 -25.83
N ALA A 631 4.18 -14.62 -24.76
CA ALA A 631 3.99 -14.10 -23.41
C ALA A 631 5.16 -13.18 -23.01
N ILE A 632 4.85 -12.03 -22.41
CA ILE A 632 5.84 -11.11 -21.87
C ILE A 632 5.66 -10.97 -20.35
N GLU A 633 6.77 -10.93 -19.62
CA GLU A 633 6.82 -10.78 -18.17
C GLU A 633 7.77 -9.65 -17.79
N PRO A 634 7.55 -8.98 -16.65
CA PRO A 634 8.47 -7.97 -16.16
C PRO A 634 9.85 -8.56 -15.82
N LEU A 635 10.90 -7.87 -16.25
CA LEU A 635 12.29 -8.13 -15.92
C LEU A 635 12.60 -7.68 -14.48
N PHE A 636 13.71 -8.17 -13.92
CA PHE A 636 14.15 -7.76 -12.57
C PHE A 636 14.59 -6.28 -12.54
N ARG A 637 15.18 -5.80 -13.63
CA ARG A 637 15.41 -4.39 -13.95
C ARG A 637 15.03 -4.18 -15.41
N GLU A 638 14.05 -3.32 -15.70
CA GLU A 638 13.43 -3.24 -17.03
C GLU A 638 14.30 -2.60 -18.11
N SER A 639 15.30 -1.79 -17.76
CA SER A 639 16.09 -1.13 -18.78
C SER A 639 17.50 -0.77 -18.31
N ALA A 640 18.51 -1.52 -18.76
CA ALA A 640 19.90 -1.05 -18.71
C ALA A 640 20.22 -0.17 -19.95
N TYR A 641 19.74 1.07 -19.93
CA TYR A 641 19.92 2.01 -21.05
C TYR A 641 21.26 2.76 -21.06
N THR A 642 22.10 2.57 -20.04
CA THR A 642 23.48 3.10 -20.03
C THR A 642 24.49 1.97 -19.90
N LYS A 643 25.71 2.18 -20.44
CA LYS A 643 26.82 1.22 -20.30
C LYS A 643 27.09 0.86 -18.83
N ILE A 644 26.98 1.83 -17.92
CA ILE A 644 27.12 1.60 -16.47
C ILE A 644 26.03 0.67 -15.95
N LYS A 645 24.75 0.93 -16.29
CA LYS A 645 23.65 0.05 -15.86
C LYS A 645 23.80 -1.37 -16.41
N LYS A 646 24.32 -1.54 -17.64
CA LYS A 646 24.59 -2.86 -18.23
C LYS A 646 25.66 -3.63 -17.45
N ILE A 647 26.67 -2.94 -16.91
CA ILE A 647 27.71 -3.53 -16.05
C ILE A 647 27.15 -3.97 -14.69
N VAL A 648 26.24 -3.19 -14.09
CA VAL A 648 25.60 -3.53 -12.80
C VAL A 648 24.57 -4.67 -12.95
N GLY A 649 24.26 -5.07 -14.19
CA GLY A 649 23.49 -6.26 -14.54
C GLY A 649 21.97 -6.12 -14.46
N GLU A 650 21.26 -7.00 -15.17
CA GLU A 650 19.78 -7.10 -15.20
C GLU A 650 19.26 -8.36 -14.49
N GLN A 651 20.17 -9.23 -14.03
CA GLN A 651 19.82 -10.52 -13.44
C GLN A 651 19.30 -10.39 -12.00
N THR A 652 18.35 -11.24 -11.66
CA THR A 652 17.86 -11.37 -10.28
C THR A 652 18.99 -11.89 -9.39
N PRO A 653 19.34 -11.22 -8.29
CA PRO A 653 20.38 -11.71 -7.39
C PRO A 653 19.98 -13.05 -6.77
N GLU A 654 20.93 -13.98 -6.64
CA GLU A 654 20.67 -15.33 -6.05
C GLU A 654 20.05 -15.25 -4.64
N LYS A 655 20.35 -14.19 -3.89
CA LYS A 655 19.88 -13.96 -2.52
C LYS A 655 18.56 -13.16 -2.43
N PHE A 656 17.79 -13.05 -3.51
CA PHE A 656 16.63 -12.15 -3.56
C PHE A 656 15.57 -12.44 -2.48
N GLU A 657 15.28 -13.70 -2.19
CA GLU A 657 14.31 -14.06 -1.13
C GLU A 657 14.84 -13.74 0.28
N GLU A 658 16.15 -13.89 0.52
CA GLU A 658 16.78 -13.45 1.76
C GLU A 658 16.69 -11.93 1.91
N MET A 659 16.96 -11.18 0.83
CA MET A 659 16.84 -9.72 0.82
C MET A 659 15.41 -9.26 1.12
N LYS A 660 14.39 -9.89 0.50
CA LYS A 660 12.98 -9.62 0.81
C LYS A 660 12.66 -9.83 2.29
N LYS A 661 13.13 -10.93 2.88
CA LYS A 661 12.94 -11.22 4.30
C LYS A 661 13.56 -10.13 5.18
N ASN A 662 14.78 -9.72 4.89
CA ASN A 662 15.49 -8.69 5.66
C ASN A 662 14.79 -7.31 5.57
N VAL A 663 14.33 -6.94 4.37
CA VAL A 663 13.56 -5.71 4.14
C VAL A 663 12.21 -5.77 4.86
N ASN A 664 11.54 -6.93 4.84
CA ASN A 664 10.27 -7.11 5.56
C ASN A 664 10.45 -6.99 7.08
N ASN A 665 11.55 -7.50 7.65
CA ASN A 665 11.85 -7.32 9.07
C ASN A 665 12.04 -5.83 9.42
N ALA A 666 12.82 -5.10 8.62
CA ALA A 666 13.00 -3.66 8.81
C ALA A 666 11.68 -2.88 8.70
N TYR A 667 10.80 -3.26 7.77
CA TYR A 667 9.44 -2.74 7.64
C TYR A 667 8.61 -2.96 8.91
N GLN A 668 8.58 -4.18 9.46
CA GLN A 668 7.84 -4.47 10.69
C GLN A 668 8.37 -3.68 11.90
N ASP A 669 9.69 -3.51 12.01
CA ASP A 669 10.28 -2.73 13.08
C ASP A 669 10.02 -1.23 12.92
N ALA A 670 9.95 -0.71 11.69
CA ALA A 670 9.52 0.66 11.41
C ALA A 670 8.06 0.89 11.86
N LEU A 671 7.16 -0.07 11.61
CA LEU A 671 5.77 -0.01 12.09
C LEU A 671 5.68 0.01 13.62
N LYS A 672 6.42 -0.87 14.30
CA LYS A 672 6.49 -0.87 15.78
C LYS A 672 7.00 0.47 16.30
N LYS A 673 8.03 1.05 15.66
CA LYS A 673 8.56 2.38 16.02
C LYS A 673 7.48 3.45 15.86
N LYS A 674 6.78 3.51 14.72
CA LYS A 674 5.65 4.42 14.49
C LYS A 674 4.60 4.32 15.61
N GLN A 675 4.17 3.11 15.95
CA GLN A 675 3.17 2.88 17.00
C GLN A 675 3.65 3.31 18.39
N LYS A 676 4.91 3.04 18.75
CA LYS A 676 5.51 3.51 20.01
C LYS A 676 5.49 5.04 20.09
N ILE A 677 5.86 5.73 19.00
CA ILE A 677 5.89 7.20 18.95
C ILE A 677 4.48 7.78 19.02
N LEU A 678 3.50 7.20 18.33
CA LEU A 678 2.10 7.61 18.46
C LEU A 678 1.62 7.51 19.90
N LYS A 679 1.92 6.40 20.61
CA LYS A 679 1.57 6.23 22.03
C LYS A 679 2.31 7.20 22.96
N PHE A 680 3.54 7.58 22.60
CA PHE A 680 4.35 8.51 23.38
C PHE A 680 3.89 9.97 23.22
N ILE A 681 3.52 10.37 21.99
CA ILE A 681 3.12 11.74 21.67
C ILE A 681 1.64 11.99 21.93
N ALA A 682 0.75 11.04 21.59
CA ALA A 682 -0.69 11.22 21.79
C ALA A 682 -1.00 11.18 23.29
N PRO A 683 -1.45 12.29 23.92
CA PRO A 683 -1.98 12.24 25.27
C PRO A 683 -3.20 11.32 25.28
N ALA A 684 -3.56 10.77 26.44
CA ALA A 684 -4.86 10.11 26.59
C ALA A 684 -5.98 11.12 26.20
N GLY A 685 -6.55 10.99 25.00
CA GLY A 685 -7.67 11.83 24.54
C GLY A 685 -7.69 12.36 23.09
N ILE A 686 -6.77 11.98 22.18
CA ILE A 686 -6.78 12.43 20.75
C ILE A 686 -6.85 11.28 19.73
#